data_AF-A0AAD6IS00-F1
#
_entry.id   AF-A0AAD6IS00-F1
#
_cell.length_a   1.000
_cell.length_b   1.000
_cell.length_c   1.000
_cell.angle_alpha   90.00
_cell.angle_beta   90.00
_cell.angle_gamma   90.00
#
_symmetry.space_group_name_H-M   'P 1'
#
loop_
_entity.id
_entity.type
_entity.pdbx_description
1 polymer ?
#
loop_
_entity_poly.entity_id
_entity_poly.type
_entity_poly.pdbx_seq_one_letter_code
_entity_poly.pdbx_strand_id
1 'polypeptide(L)'
;MAPSASTDAPAGLRIVIGCDTAGVQYKDALLADLTTNSHVSTVTDITKPLSDLTDYANIAITAAEAVASGTADRAILICGTGLGVAISANKVKGIRAVTAHDSFSVERSILSNNCQVLCMGQRVIGLELARRLVREWLGYTFDEGSASAMKIREIEKYEALRQETVKCSITCRKRHMKCSEERPRCSQCQKSDRECIYEDHGSPVSHDSHPAGIIRQPQNAPEQPNIALPPFAPLSPTSISLPPRPAPLPPPHAPHHAAQQPPGEVPGSRPEDDPRYQFTPPPPEAAEEIRKQRQSEAVRKPPTPGLAGLGVNNIFADVVQPVGLHPLDPPNAGMSPANTETTHASSTLISAELASIRWLGLLAADAAQAEPNFSLSPFLNSEEAISGRLALQQQASAANQAGYAAATGGLEAHNGSGYRDLDQLLYAVDVQTNPSNERKLWQSQEQIKLTKQEIPVFRNFVENVSSWIDLFDPLKHFSRLIPRLALHNVGLMKAILALSHRHLSLNPSTATDRNTAVQYYFETLHYLQNALQFESYSRSQELLASVLIISTYEMLDGSNSGWERHLKGVFWIQRSQNIHGDSGGLKQAVWWAWLRQDVWASFRERRRALSFWKPLRPHEALNQQELASRSVYLLAQAVNYCSDEEIEAGKLNLQRRVERGEQLLEMLEDWSRNLGDEFTLLPALQSHEDVNIDDIEPLWYHPPQYGVALQIHSFAKILVLLHRPSIGGYKEFAACQKLLADCVSVIVGIAVTLPDEEQYCLMSEMCLFGAGLCVAGDEKKKEVVLELIRRCQDRTNWPGVSLAEELRREWEK
;
A
#
# COMPACT_ATOMS: atom_id res chain seq x y z
N MET A 1 3.41 -58.62 -38.71
CA MET A 1 2.91 -57.57 -39.63
C MET A 1 2.95 -56.28 -38.84
N ALA A 2 3.67 -55.26 -39.30
CA ALA A 2 3.67 -53.95 -38.66
C ALA A 2 2.41 -53.17 -39.07
N PRO A 3 1.75 -52.43 -38.17
CA PRO A 3 0.67 -51.53 -38.54
C PRO A 3 1.23 -50.34 -39.34
N SER A 4 0.49 -49.93 -40.37
CA SER A 4 0.86 -48.87 -41.30
C SER A 4 0.86 -47.48 -40.65
N ALA A 5 1.91 -46.70 -40.90
CA ALA A 5 1.90 -45.27 -40.61
C ALA A 5 0.89 -44.55 -41.52
N SER A 6 -0.08 -43.86 -40.93
CA SER A 6 -0.97 -42.94 -41.63
C SER A 6 -0.22 -41.63 -41.89
N THR A 7 0.11 -41.38 -43.16
CA THR A 7 0.73 -40.13 -43.62
C THR A 7 -0.34 -39.06 -43.83
N ASP A 8 -0.75 -38.40 -42.76
CA ASP A 8 -1.44 -37.11 -42.85
C ASP A 8 -0.41 -35.99 -42.62
N ALA A 9 -0.17 -35.17 -43.65
CA ALA A 9 0.56 -33.93 -43.47
C ALA A 9 -0.27 -33.00 -42.58
N PRO A 10 0.33 -32.28 -41.61
CA PRO A 10 -0.44 -31.42 -40.71
C PRO A 10 -1.14 -30.33 -41.53
N ALA A 11 -2.47 -30.30 -41.46
CA ALA A 11 -3.25 -29.21 -42.03
C ALA A 11 -2.81 -27.89 -41.37
N GLY A 12 -2.54 -26.86 -42.18
CA GLY A 12 -2.12 -25.56 -41.67
C GLY A 12 -3.14 -24.97 -40.70
N LEU A 13 -2.67 -24.18 -39.73
CA LEU A 13 -3.50 -23.59 -38.69
C LEU A 13 -4.53 -22.61 -39.29
N ARG A 14 -5.79 -22.72 -38.86
CA ARG A 14 -6.83 -21.72 -39.10
C ARG A 14 -6.76 -20.68 -37.99
N ILE A 15 -6.48 -19.43 -38.34
CA ILE A 15 -6.18 -18.38 -37.37
C ILE A 15 -7.22 -17.26 -37.44
N VAL A 16 -7.72 -16.84 -36.29
CA VAL A 16 -8.46 -15.57 -36.15
C VAL A 16 -7.52 -14.46 -35.72
N ILE A 17 -7.59 -13.30 -36.36
CA ILE A 17 -6.88 -12.10 -35.92
C ILE A 17 -7.89 -10.97 -35.66
N GLY A 18 -7.64 -10.16 -34.63
CA GLY A 18 -8.49 -9.01 -34.32
C GLY A 18 -7.79 -8.00 -33.44
N CYS A 19 -8.17 -6.73 -33.56
CA CYS A 19 -7.62 -5.67 -32.73
C CYS A 19 -8.62 -4.58 -32.33
N ASP A 20 -8.27 -3.83 -31.30
CA ASP A 20 -8.91 -2.53 -31.02
C ASP A 20 -8.37 -1.44 -31.96
N THR A 21 -8.83 -0.20 -31.78
CA THR A 21 -8.36 0.97 -32.55
C THR A 21 -6.87 1.26 -32.39
N ALA A 22 -6.24 0.81 -31.29
CA ALA A 22 -4.82 1.01 -31.02
C ALA A 22 -3.92 -0.08 -31.60
N GLY A 23 -4.47 -1.22 -32.02
CA GLY A 23 -3.74 -2.37 -32.56
C GLY A 23 -3.73 -2.52 -34.09
N VAL A 24 -4.41 -1.63 -34.82
CA VAL A 24 -4.68 -1.77 -36.28
C VAL A 24 -3.39 -1.94 -37.09
N GLN A 25 -2.37 -1.12 -36.85
CA GLN A 25 -1.10 -1.17 -37.59
C GLN A 25 -0.40 -2.53 -37.42
N TYR A 26 -0.40 -3.08 -36.21
CA TYR A 26 0.23 -4.37 -35.92
C TYR A 26 -0.61 -5.51 -36.48
N LYS A 27 -1.95 -5.40 -36.41
CA LYS A 27 -2.88 -6.34 -37.00
C LYS A 27 -2.70 -6.46 -38.50
N ASP A 28 -2.61 -5.34 -39.22
CA ASP A 28 -2.42 -5.34 -40.67
C ASP A 28 -1.08 -5.95 -41.09
N ALA A 29 0.00 -5.57 -40.40
CA ALA A 29 1.35 -6.10 -40.65
C ALA A 29 1.46 -7.61 -40.34
N LEU A 30 0.78 -8.09 -39.31
CA LEU A 30 0.76 -9.50 -38.94
C LEU A 30 -0.19 -10.31 -39.84
N LEU A 31 -1.32 -9.76 -40.26
CA LEU A 31 -2.23 -10.37 -41.23
C LEU A 31 -1.50 -10.65 -42.56
N ALA A 32 -0.68 -9.71 -43.03
CA ALA A 32 0.17 -9.91 -44.22
C ALA A 32 1.18 -11.05 -44.03
N ASP A 33 1.86 -11.11 -42.89
CA ASP A 33 2.81 -12.19 -42.57
C ASP A 33 2.11 -13.56 -42.47
N LEU A 34 0.96 -13.63 -41.79
CA LEU A 34 0.19 -14.86 -41.61
C LEU A 34 -0.34 -15.41 -42.93
N THR A 35 -0.78 -14.53 -43.84
CA THR A 35 -1.30 -14.90 -45.17
C THR A 35 -0.21 -15.53 -46.07
N THR A 36 1.07 -15.31 -45.76
CA THR A 36 2.21 -15.85 -46.52
C THR A 36 2.97 -16.97 -45.78
N ASN A 37 2.52 -17.37 -44.59
CA ASN A 37 3.20 -18.32 -43.73
C ASN A 37 2.77 -19.77 -44.01
N SER A 38 3.72 -20.68 -44.26
CA SER A 38 3.46 -22.09 -44.57
C SER A 38 2.81 -22.91 -43.45
N HIS A 39 2.80 -22.40 -42.21
CA HIS A 39 2.12 -23.04 -41.07
C HIS A 39 0.63 -22.67 -40.96
N VAL A 40 0.13 -21.78 -41.82
CA VAL A 40 -1.22 -21.20 -41.74
C VAL A 40 -2.03 -21.62 -42.98
N SER A 41 -3.25 -22.12 -42.79
CA SER A 41 -4.15 -22.47 -43.90
C SER A 41 -5.11 -21.35 -44.26
N THR A 42 -5.67 -20.67 -43.25
CA THR A 42 -6.60 -19.55 -43.42
C THR A 42 -6.42 -18.54 -42.30
N VAL A 43 -6.60 -17.25 -42.61
CA VAL A 43 -6.67 -16.17 -41.62
C VAL A 43 -8.02 -15.46 -41.74
N THR A 44 -8.69 -15.23 -40.62
CA THR A 44 -9.94 -14.47 -40.54
C THR A 44 -9.70 -13.21 -39.71
N ASP A 45 -9.78 -12.04 -40.33
CA ASP A 45 -9.79 -10.77 -39.62
C ASP A 45 -11.21 -10.46 -39.14
N ILE A 46 -11.39 -10.33 -37.82
CA ILE A 46 -12.67 -10.00 -37.18
C ILE A 46 -12.73 -8.53 -36.68
N THR A 47 -11.76 -7.71 -37.06
CA THR A 47 -11.69 -6.29 -36.69
C THR A 47 -12.87 -5.52 -37.28
N LYS A 48 -13.67 -4.86 -36.45
CA LYS A 48 -14.82 -4.05 -36.89
C LYS A 48 -14.37 -2.65 -37.36
N PRO A 49 -15.15 -1.95 -38.22
CA PRO A 49 -14.82 -0.59 -38.67
C PRO A 49 -14.70 0.40 -37.50
N LEU A 50 -13.73 1.33 -37.59
CA LEU A 50 -13.39 2.30 -36.53
C LEU A 50 -14.46 3.37 -36.21
N SER A 51 -15.68 3.27 -36.75
CA SER A 51 -16.75 4.26 -36.53
C SER A 51 -17.46 4.11 -35.19
N ASP A 52 -17.47 2.92 -34.61
CA ASP A 52 -17.90 2.70 -33.22
C ASP A 52 -16.67 2.63 -32.31
N LEU A 53 -16.80 3.14 -31.08
CA LEU A 53 -15.92 2.89 -29.94
C LEU A 53 -15.93 1.39 -29.63
N THR A 54 -15.21 0.62 -30.44
CA THR A 54 -15.32 -0.84 -30.45
C THR A 54 -14.57 -1.39 -29.25
N ASP A 55 -15.34 -1.76 -28.24
CA ASP A 55 -14.84 -2.41 -27.03
C ASP A 55 -14.01 -3.65 -27.40
N TYR A 56 -12.74 -3.64 -27.00
CA TYR A 56 -11.77 -4.70 -27.21
C TYR A 56 -12.26 -6.04 -26.63
N ALA A 57 -13.15 -6.02 -25.63
CA ALA A 57 -13.73 -7.21 -25.04
C ALA A 57 -14.58 -7.99 -26.05
N ASN A 58 -15.39 -7.31 -26.87
CA ASN A 58 -16.25 -7.97 -27.86
C ASN A 58 -15.44 -8.70 -28.92
N ILE A 59 -14.37 -8.07 -29.45
CA ILE A 59 -13.47 -8.70 -30.43
C ILE A 59 -12.74 -9.89 -29.80
N ALA A 60 -12.23 -9.73 -28.57
CA ALA A 60 -11.55 -10.80 -27.87
C ALA A 60 -12.45 -12.01 -27.58
N ILE A 61 -13.69 -11.78 -27.15
CA ILE A 61 -14.70 -12.82 -26.94
C ILE A 61 -15.02 -13.53 -28.26
N THR A 62 -15.28 -12.79 -29.36
CA THR A 62 -15.57 -13.39 -30.67
C THR A 62 -14.43 -14.29 -31.18
N ALA A 63 -13.17 -13.87 -31.05
CA ALA A 63 -12.02 -14.71 -31.42
C ALA A 63 -11.90 -15.95 -30.53
N ALA A 64 -12.10 -15.78 -29.22
CA ALA A 64 -12.02 -16.87 -28.26
C ALA A 64 -13.16 -17.89 -28.47
N GLU A 65 -14.38 -17.46 -28.78
CA GLU A 65 -15.51 -18.34 -29.15
C GLU A 65 -15.25 -19.09 -30.45
N ALA A 66 -14.62 -18.47 -31.45
CA ALA A 66 -14.22 -19.14 -32.69
C ALA A 66 -13.22 -20.28 -32.43
N VAL A 67 -12.25 -20.07 -31.54
CA VAL A 67 -11.31 -21.11 -31.12
C VAL A 67 -12.00 -22.18 -30.26
N ALA A 68 -12.86 -21.80 -29.30
CA ALA A 68 -13.54 -22.73 -28.40
C ALA A 68 -14.53 -23.65 -29.11
N SER A 69 -15.16 -23.15 -30.17
CA SER A 69 -16.04 -23.92 -31.06
C SER A 69 -15.29 -24.79 -32.08
N GLY A 70 -13.96 -24.70 -32.15
CA GLY A 70 -13.14 -25.38 -33.15
C GLY A 70 -13.31 -24.85 -34.58
N THR A 71 -13.92 -23.68 -34.77
CA THR A 71 -14.01 -23.02 -36.08
C THR A 71 -12.68 -22.38 -36.49
N ALA A 72 -11.86 -22.00 -35.50
CA ALA A 72 -10.43 -21.70 -35.65
C ALA A 72 -9.59 -22.60 -34.73
N ASP A 73 -8.31 -22.74 -35.03
CA ASP A 73 -7.36 -23.53 -34.21
C ASP A 73 -6.62 -22.64 -33.20
N ARG A 74 -6.37 -21.38 -33.57
CA ARG A 74 -5.67 -20.38 -32.75
C ARG A 74 -6.18 -18.96 -33.04
N ALA A 75 -5.90 -18.02 -32.13
CA ALA A 75 -6.14 -16.60 -32.38
C ALA A 75 -4.99 -15.68 -31.97
N ILE A 76 -4.89 -14.53 -32.64
CA ILE A 76 -3.95 -13.46 -32.34
C ILE A 76 -4.75 -12.19 -32.06
N LEU A 77 -4.62 -11.63 -30.86
CA LEU A 77 -5.36 -10.45 -30.43
C LEU A 77 -4.43 -9.30 -30.07
N ILE A 78 -4.73 -8.11 -30.56
CA ILE A 78 -3.84 -6.95 -30.42
C ILE A 78 -4.62 -5.78 -29.84
N CYS A 79 -4.09 -5.18 -28.79
CA CYS A 79 -4.61 -3.89 -28.32
C CYS A 79 -3.46 -2.99 -27.88
N GLY A 80 -3.75 -1.87 -27.19
CA GLY A 80 -2.72 -0.99 -26.65
C GLY A 80 -1.65 -1.75 -25.84
N THR A 81 -2.06 -2.58 -24.88
CA THR A 81 -1.14 -3.35 -24.00
C THR A 81 -1.16 -4.86 -24.22
N GLY A 82 -2.16 -5.39 -24.93
CA GLY A 82 -2.45 -6.81 -25.04
C GLY A 82 -3.13 -7.43 -23.81
N LEU A 83 -3.27 -6.69 -22.70
CA LEU A 83 -3.82 -7.20 -21.44
C LEU A 83 -5.34 -7.34 -21.49
N GLY A 84 -6.05 -6.28 -21.89
CA GLY A 84 -7.52 -6.27 -21.92
C GLY A 84 -8.11 -7.38 -22.81
N VAL A 85 -7.52 -7.59 -23.99
CA VAL A 85 -7.94 -8.67 -24.90
C VAL A 85 -7.63 -10.07 -24.33
N ALA A 86 -6.53 -10.26 -23.58
CA ALA A 86 -6.27 -11.54 -22.90
C ALA A 86 -7.26 -11.79 -21.76
N ILE A 87 -7.57 -10.77 -20.95
CA ILE A 87 -8.53 -10.87 -19.84
C ILE A 87 -9.92 -11.24 -20.36
N SER A 88 -10.36 -10.63 -21.45
CA SER A 88 -11.67 -10.89 -22.07
C SER A 88 -11.73 -12.23 -22.79
N ALA A 89 -10.68 -12.63 -23.53
CA ALA A 89 -10.62 -13.93 -24.19
C ALA A 89 -10.68 -15.10 -23.18
N ASN A 90 -9.99 -14.98 -22.04
CA ASN A 90 -10.05 -15.95 -20.94
C ASN A 90 -11.41 -16.02 -20.21
N LYS A 91 -12.44 -15.25 -20.63
CA LYS A 91 -13.81 -15.43 -20.13
C LYS A 91 -14.59 -16.48 -20.92
N VAL A 92 -14.10 -16.87 -22.11
CA VAL A 92 -14.68 -17.96 -22.90
C VAL A 92 -14.16 -19.29 -22.37
N LYS A 93 -15.07 -20.22 -22.07
CA LYS A 93 -14.73 -21.53 -21.52
C LYS A 93 -13.80 -22.31 -22.47
N GLY A 94 -12.77 -22.96 -21.91
CA GLY A 94 -11.79 -23.76 -22.64
C GLY A 94 -10.69 -22.96 -23.33
N ILE A 95 -10.69 -21.62 -23.19
CA ILE A 95 -9.70 -20.73 -23.81
C ILE A 95 -8.63 -20.32 -22.81
N ARG A 96 -7.38 -20.53 -23.22
CA ARG A 96 -6.19 -20.06 -22.50
C ARG A 96 -5.52 -19.00 -23.36
N ALA A 97 -5.80 -17.74 -23.05
CA ALA A 97 -5.22 -16.56 -23.69
C ALA A 97 -4.10 -15.98 -22.83
N VAL A 98 -3.01 -15.52 -23.44
CA VAL A 98 -1.89 -14.90 -22.71
C VAL A 98 -1.31 -13.71 -23.44
N THR A 99 -1.00 -12.66 -22.71
CA THR A 99 -0.19 -11.54 -23.22
C THR A 99 1.29 -11.92 -23.12
N ALA A 100 2.01 -11.95 -24.24
CA ALA A 100 3.43 -12.28 -24.25
C ALA A 100 4.22 -11.28 -25.11
N HIS A 101 5.34 -10.81 -24.58
CA HIS A 101 6.15 -9.72 -25.14
C HIS A 101 7.63 -10.10 -25.32
N ASP A 102 7.98 -11.36 -25.09
CA ASP A 102 9.31 -11.94 -25.24
C ASP A 102 9.24 -13.41 -25.72
N SER A 103 10.32 -13.90 -26.32
CA SER A 103 10.38 -15.25 -26.92
C SER A 103 10.16 -16.37 -25.91
N PHE A 104 10.62 -16.21 -24.67
CA PHE A 104 10.50 -17.24 -23.64
C PHE A 104 9.05 -17.35 -23.16
N SER A 105 8.37 -16.23 -22.89
CA SER A 105 6.94 -16.22 -22.58
C SER A 105 6.10 -16.82 -23.72
N VAL A 106 6.46 -16.54 -24.98
CA VAL A 106 5.82 -17.12 -26.16
C VAL A 106 6.03 -18.64 -26.25
N GLU A 107 7.25 -19.14 -26.06
CA GLU A 107 7.55 -20.57 -25.98
C GLU A 107 6.75 -21.25 -24.85
N ARG A 108 6.84 -20.70 -23.64
CA ARG A 108 6.19 -21.26 -22.46
C ARG A 108 4.66 -21.19 -22.52
N SER A 109 4.07 -20.27 -23.31
CA SER A 109 2.62 -20.21 -23.55
C SER A 109 2.10 -21.52 -24.17
N ILE A 110 2.81 -22.07 -25.15
CA ILE A 110 2.45 -23.36 -25.74
C ILE A 110 2.97 -24.50 -24.86
N LEU A 111 4.29 -24.59 -24.66
CA LEU A 111 4.93 -25.79 -24.07
C LEU A 111 4.60 -26.04 -22.59
N SER A 112 4.01 -25.07 -21.88
CA SER A 112 3.52 -25.25 -20.50
C SER A 112 2.02 -25.12 -20.35
N ASN A 113 1.39 -24.23 -21.12
CA ASN A 113 0.03 -23.77 -20.85
C ASN A 113 -0.97 -24.09 -21.97
N ASN A 114 -0.52 -24.70 -23.07
CA ASN A 114 -1.35 -25.03 -24.24
C ASN A 114 -2.29 -23.86 -24.63
N CYS A 115 -1.73 -22.65 -24.70
CA CYS A 115 -2.46 -21.41 -24.98
C CYS A 115 -2.86 -21.32 -26.45
N GLN A 116 -4.16 -21.26 -26.74
CA GLN A 116 -4.66 -21.14 -28.10
C GLN A 116 -4.73 -19.69 -28.59
N VAL A 117 -4.61 -18.71 -27.70
CA VAL A 117 -4.74 -17.28 -28.02
C VAL A 117 -3.51 -16.49 -27.54
N LEU A 118 -2.79 -15.88 -28.48
CA LEU A 118 -1.66 -14.99 -28.21
C LEU A 118 -2.13 -13.53 -28.26
N CYS A 119 -1.85 -12.78 -27.20
CA CYS A 119 -2.19 -11.37 -27.08
C CYS A 119 -0.93 -10.50 -27.07
N MET A 120 -0.97 -9.34 -27.75
CA MET A 120 0.17 -8.42 -27.84
C MET A 120 -0.24 -6.95 -27.69
N GLY A 121 0.72 -6.13 -27.24
CA GLY A 121 0.54 -4.72 -26.98
C GLY A 121 1.30 -3.86 -27.99
N GLN A 122 0.60 -3.20 -28.91
CA GLN A 122 1.21 -2.31 -29.90
C GLN A 122 1.93 -1.11 -29.25
N ARG A 123 1.54 -0.70 -28.03
CA ARG A 123 2.20 0.37 -27.26
C ARG A 123 3.32 -0.16 -26.33
N VAL A 124 3.61 -1.46 -26.33
CA VAL A 124 4.52 -2.11 -25.37
C VAL A 124 5.74 -2.71 -26.05
N ILE A 125 5.56 -3.41 -27.16
CA ILE A 125 6.66 -3.99 -27.96
C ILE A 125 6.70 -3.40 -29.35
N GLY A 126 7.90 -3.30 -29.94
CA GLY A 126 8.08 -2.87 -31.33
C GLY A 126 7.60 -3.90 -32.35
N LEU A 127 7.25 -3.44 -33.55
CA LEU A 127 6.59 -4.25 -34.58
C LEU A 127 7.42 -5.46 -35.03
N GLU A 128 8.73 -5.30 -35.23
CA GLU A 128 9.60 -6.42 -35.62
C GLU A 128 9.73 -7.48 -34.51
N LEU A 129 9.62 -7.09 -33.24
CA LEU A 129 9.53 -8.04 -32.15
C LEU A 129 8.18 -8.78 -32.21
N ALA A 130 7.05 -8.09 -32.37
CA ALA A 130 5.74 -8.74 -32.53
C ALA A 130 5.71 -9.73 -33.72
N ARG A 131 6.28 -9.36 -34.87
CA ARG A 131 6.42 -10.21 -36.07
C ARG A 131 7.26 -11.46 -35.79
N ARG A 132 8.38 -11.30 -35.06
CA ARG A 132 9.22 -12.42 -34.61
C ARG A 132 8.47 -13.35 -33.64
N LEU A 133 7.80 -12.79 -32.63
CA LEU A 133 7.08 -13.53 -31.61
C LEU A 133 5.94 -14.37 -32.21
N VAL A 134 5.15 -13.80 -33.12
CA VAL A 134 4.11 -14.56 -33.84
C VAL A 134 4.73 -15.71 -34.64
N ARG A 135 5.84 -15.48 -35.35
CA ARG A 135 6.53 -16.53 -36.11
C ARG A 135 7.00 -17.69 -35.23
N GLU A 136 7.60 -17.39 -34.08
CA GLU A 136 8.02 -18.39 -33.10
C GLU A 136 6.81 -19.15 -32.53
N TRP A 137 5.74 -18.45 -32.16
CA TRP A 137 4.52 -19.03 -31.60
C TRP A 137 3.85 -20.08 -32.50
N LEU A 138 3.80 -19.81 -33.81
CA LEU A 138 3.25 -20.72 -34.82
C LEU A 138 4.02 -22.05 -34.92
N GLY A 139 5.33 -22.03 -34.62
CA GLY A 139 6.18 -23.21 -34.67
C GLY A 139 6.08 -24.13 -33.45
N TYR A 140 5.57 -23.65 -32.31
CA TYR A 140 5.45 -24.46 -31.10
C TYR A 140 4.18 -25.33 -31.11
N THR A 141 4.31 -26.57 -30.63
CA THR A 141 3.20 -27.52 -30.44
C THR A 141 3.22 -28.04 -29.00
N PHE A 142 2.05 -28.19 -28.38
CA PHE A 142 1.94 -28.74 -27.03
C PHE A 142 2.01 -30.27 -27.05
N ASP A 143 2.64 -30.85 -26.03
CA ASP A 143 2.71 -32.30 -25.82
C ASP A 143 1.77 -32.71 -24.68
N GLU A 144 0.71 -33.44 -25.03
CA GLU A 144 -0.27 -34.02 -24.09
C GLU A 144 0.31 -35.12 -23.18
N GLY A 145 1.48 -35.66 -23.51
CA GLY A 145 2.28 -36.56 -22.68
C GLY A 145 3.19 -35.83 -21.67
N SER A 146 3.34 -34.51 -21.79
CA SER A 146 4.28 -33.74 -20.97
C SER A 146 3.83 -33.61 -19.50
N ALA A 147 4.79 -33.34 -18.61
CA ALA A 147 4.51 -33.02 -17.21
C ALA A 147 3.61 -31.76 -17.02
N SER A 148 3.47 -30.94 -18.07
CA SER A 148 2.57 -29.79 -18.10
C SER A 148 1.09 -30.18 -18.24
N ALA A 149 0.78 -31.30 -18.92
CA ALA A 149 -0.60 -31.72 -19.21
C ALA A 149 -1.46 -31.94 -17.95
N MET A 150 -0.85 -32.39 -16.85
CA MET A 150 -1.55 -32.50 -15.56
C MET A 150 -2.03 -31.13 -15.02
N LYS A 151 -1.29 -30.05 -15.28
CA LYS A 151 -1.65 -28.69 -14.85
C LYS A 151 -2.81 -28.14 -15.70
N ILE A 152 -2.81 -28.45 -17.00
CA ILE A 152 -3.92 -28.11 -17.91
C ILE A 152 -5.23 -28.76 -17.43
N ARG A 153 -5.19 -30.05 -17.07
CA ARG A 153 -6.36 -30.79 -16.57
C ARG A 153 -6.94 -30.20 -15.28
N GLU A 154 -6.10 -29.67 -14.39
CA GLU A 154 -6.59 -29.00 -13.17
C GLU A 154 -7.24 -27.63 -13.49
N ILE A 155 -6.75 -26.88 -14.49
CA ILE A 155 -7.40 -25.66 -14.98
C ILE A 155 -8.78 -26.00 -15.58
N GLU A 156 -8.86 -27.02 -16.44
CA GLU A 156 -10.11 -27.46 -17.09
C GLU A 156 -11.14 -27.98 -16.08
N LYS A 157 -10.68 -28.69 -15.05
CA LYS A 157 -11.49 -29.13 -13.91
C LYS A 157 -12.02 -27.95 -13.08
N TYR A 158 -11.19 -26.93 -12.84
CA TYR A 158 -11.62 -25.71 -12.15
C TYR A 158 -12.69 -24.95 -12.94
N GLU A 159 -12.53 -24.83 -14.27
CA GLU A 159 -13.56 -24.24 -15.14
C GLU A 159 -14.88 -25.02 -15.13
N ALA A 160 -14.82 -26.36 -15.08
CA ALA A 160 -16.02 -27.20 -14.99
C ALA A 160 -16.78 -27.00 -13.66
N LEU A 161 -16.07 -27.00 -12.52
CA LEU A 161 -16.66 -26.84 -11.18
C LEU A 161 -17.43 -25.52 -11.02
N ARG A 162 -16.97 -24.45 -11.69
CA ARG A 162 -17.61 -23.12 -11.61
C ARG A 162 -18.99 -23.05 -12.28
N GLN A 163 -19.33 -24.02 -13.15
CA GLN A 163 -20.66 -24.08 -13.78
C GLN A 163 -21.70 -24.80 -12.90
N GLU A 164 -21.30 -25.73 -12.04
CA GLU A 164 -22.25 -26.44 -11.14
C GLU A 164 -22.77 -25.53 -10.01
N THR A 165 -22.04 -24.45 -9.70
CA THR A 165 -22.38 -23.48 -8.65
C THR A 165 -23.24 -22.30 -9.11
N VAL A 166 -23.61 -22.21 -10.39
CA VAL A 166 -24.55 -21.18 -10.90
C VAL A 166 -25.86 -21.82 -11.33
N LYS A 167 -26.63 -22.26 -10.33
CA LYS A 167 -28.01 -22.72 -10.46
C LYS A 167 -28.89 -21.99 -9.43
N CYS A 168 -29.88 -21.28 -9.98
CA CYS A 168 -30.91 -20.38 -9.43
C CYS A 168 -30.56 -19.50 -8.20
N SER A 169 -31.18 -18.32 -8.15
CA SER A 169 -31.19 -17.45 -6.96
C SER A 169 -32.11 -18.04 -5.88
N ILE A 170 -31.61 -19.04 -5.14
CA ILE A 170 -32.38 -19.88 -4.21
C ILE A 170 -32.75 -19.16 -2.89
N THR A 171 -33.60 -18.14 -2.98
CA THR A 171 -34.75 -18.07 -2.09
C THR A 171 -36.01 -17.95 -2.92
N CYS A 172 -37.02 -18.79 -2.66
CA CYS A 172 -38.31 -18.65 -3.32
C CYS A 172 -38.85 -17.24 -3.03
N ARG A 173 -38.93 -16.35 -4.05
CA ARG A 173 -39.04 -14.87 -3.89
C ARG A 173 -40.20 -14.34 -3.05
N LYS A 174 -41.18 -15.17 -2.67
CA LYS A 174 -42.29 -14.83 -1.76
C LYS A 174 -42.15 -15.37 -0.32
N ARG A 175 -41.14 -16.20 0.00
CA ARG A 175 -41.08 -16.97 1.27
C ARG A 175 -39.70 -17.19 1.89
N HIS A 176 -38.61 -16.68 1.30
CA HIS A 176 -37.26 -16.73 1.90
C HIS A 176 -36.78 -18.12 2.38
N MET A 177 -37.19 -19.19 1.70
CA MET A 177 -36.73 -20.57 1.97
C MET A 177 -35.94 -21.14 0.81
N LYS A 178 -35.01 -22.06 1.12
CA LYS A 178 -34.25 -22.85 0.13
C LYS A 178 -35.20 -23.69 -0.74
N CYS A 179 -34.83 -23.80 -2.01
CA CYS A 179 -35.51 -24.49 -3.10
C CYS A 179 -34.63 -25.67 -3.54
N SER A 180 -35.22 -26.82 -3.87
CA SER A 180 -34.50 -27.98 -4.40
C SER A 180 -34.40 -28.02 -5.93
N GLU A 181 -34.89 -26.99 -6.62
CA GLU A 181 -34.83 -26.80 -8.08
C GLU A 181 -35.45 -27.88 -8.99
N GLU A 182 -36.05 -28.94 -8.44
CA GLU A 182 -36.66 -30.00 -9.26
C GLU A 182 -37.75 -29.41 -10.17
N ARG A 183 -37.64 -29.65 -11.47
CA ARG A 183 -38.68 -29.27 -12.46
C ARG A 183 -39.63 -30.45 -12.67
N PRO A 184 -40.96 -30.24 -12.77
CA PRO A 184 -41.64 -28.94 -12.86
C PRO A 184 -42.01 -28.28 -11.51
N ARG A 185 -41.88 -28.98 -10.37
CA ARG A 185 -42.15 -28.42 -9.03
C ARG A 185 -41.08 -28.89 -8.05
N CYS A 186 -40.43 -27.98 -7.33
CA CYS A 186 -39.47 -28.35 -6.29
C CYS A 186 -40.17 -29.02 -5.10
N SER A 187 -39.46 -29.91 -4.39
CA SER A 187 -39.97 -30.63 -3.22
C SER A 187 -40.73 -29.77 -2.19
N GLN A 188 -40.32 -28.51 -1.98
CA GLN A 188 -40.98 -27.60 -1.03
C GLN A 188 -42.29 -27.00 -1.58
N CYS A 189 -42.38 -26.75 -2.89
CA CYS A 189 -43.62 -26.36 -3.55
C CYS A 189 -44.58 -27.55 -3.70
N GLN A 190 -44.06 -28.78 -3.86
CA GLN A 190 -44.84 -30.01 -3.83
C GLN A 190 -45.44 -30.27 -2.44
N LYS A 191 -44.63 -30.21 -1.37
CA LYS A 191 -45.09 -30.40 0.02
C LYS A 191 -46.13 -29.39 0.49
N SER A 192 -46.08 -28.16 -0.04
CA SER A 192 -47.02 -27.09 0.30
C SER A 192 -48.17 -26.92 -0.69
N ASP A 193 -48.32 -27.89 -1.59
CA ASP A 193 -49.19 -27.92 -2.78
C ASP A 193 -49.41 -26.56 -3.46
N ARG A 194 -48.30 -25.93 -3.86
CA ARG A 194 -48.29 -24.65 -4.59
C ARG A 194 -47.54 -24.73 -5.91
N GLU A 195 -47.94 -23.88 -6.85
CA GLU A 195 -47.31 -23.74 -8.15
C GLU A 195 -45.85 -23.24 -8.01
N CYS A 196 -44.98 -23.71 -8.90
CA CYS A 196 -43.55 -23.42 -8.89
C CYS A 196 -43.20 -22.58 -10.12
N ILE A 197 -42.86 -21.31 -9.91
CA ILE A 197 -42.56 -20.36 -10.98
C ILE A 197 -41.05 -20.31 -11.17
N TYR A 198 -40.59 -20.53 -12.41
CA TYR A 198 -39.20 -20.38 -12.84
C TYR A 198 -39.12 -19.20 -13.82
N GLU A 199 -38.05 -18.41 -13.76
CA GLU A 199 -37.79 -17.40 -14.80
C GLU A 199 -37.30 -18.08 -16.08
N ASP A 200 -37.91 -17.71 -17.21
CA ASP A 200 -37.59 -18.24 -18.53
C ASP A 200 -36.67 -17.27 -19.27
N HIS A 201 -35.38 -17.62 -19.36
CA HIS A 201 -34.41 -16.87 -20.15
C HIS A 201 -34.42 -17.37 -21.60
N GLY A 202 -35.37 -16.87 -22.41
CA GLY A 202 -35.47 -17.30 -23.81
C GLY A 202 -36.56 -16.65 -24.66
N SER A 203 -36.46 -15.34 -24.95
CA SER A 203 -37.02 -14.72 -26.17
C SER A 203 -36.41 -13.34 -26.43
N PRO A 204 -36.11 -12.96 -27.69
CA PRO A 204 -35.58 -11.64 -28.03
C PRO A 204 -36.70 -10.60 -28.12
N VAL A 205 -36.45 -9.39 -27.62
CA VAL A 205 -37.42 -8.28 -27.63
C VAL A 205 -37.41 -7.60 -29.00
N SER A 206 -38.55 -7.64 -29.69
CA SER A 206 -38.81 -6.87 -30.92
C SER A 206 -39.36 -5.47 -30.59
N HIS A 207 -38.87 -4.44 -31.27
CA HIS A 207 -39.51 -3.12 -31.30
C HIS A 207 -40.89 -3.18 -31.99
N ASP A 208 -41.91 -2.48 -31.45
CA ASP A 208 -42.68 -1.51 -32.26
C ASP A 208 -43.66 -0.57 -31.50
N SER A 209 -43.72 0.67 -32.01
CA SER A 209 -44.71 1.78 -31.95
C SER A 209 -45.88 1.94 -30.92
N HIS A 210 -45.82 3.06 -30.15
CA HIS A 210 -46.88 4.09 -29.87
C HIS A 210 -48.24 3.73 -29.17
N PRO A 211 -49.09 4.71 -28.71
CA PRO A 211 -49.00 6.18 -28.65
C PRO A 211 -49.23 6.83 -27.24
N ALA A 212 -49.35 8.16 -27.16
CA ALA A 212 -49.47 8.97 -25.94
C ALA A 212 -50.90 9.14 -25.36
N GLY A 213 -51.04 9.51 -24.07
CA GLY A 213 -52.30 10.05 -23.54
C GLY A 213 -52.48 10.30 -22.03
N ILE A 214 -52.56 11.58 -21.65
CA ILE A 214 -53.48 12.19 -20.64
C ILE A 214 -53.15 12.12 -19.12
N ILE A 215 -53.18 13.33 -18.53
CA ILE A 215 -53.07 13.68 -17.10
C ILE A 215 -54.44 13.68 -16.40
N ARG A 216 -54.55 13.22 -15.14
CA ARG A 216 -55.54 13.73 -14.15
C ARG A 216 -55.02 13.67 -12.69
N GLN A 217 -55.44 14.66 -11.89
CA GLN A 217 -55.20 14.82 -10.43
C GLN A 217 -56.13 13.91 -9.58
N PRO A 218 -55.94 13.87 -8.25
CA PRO A 218 -56.91 14.57 -7.38
C PRO A 218 -56.32 15.31 -6.15
N GLN A 219 -57.22 15.91 -5.35
CA GLN A 219 -57.01 16.89 -4.26
C GLN A 219 -57.73 16.40 -2.97
N ASN A 220 -57.64 16.96 -1.75
CA ASN A 220 -56.97 18.17 -1.22
C ASN A 220 -56.84 18.13 0.33
N ALA A 221 -55.90 18.90 0.93
CA ALA A 221 -55.99 19.56 2.26
C ALA A 221 -56.13 18.68 3.57
N PRO A 222 -55.81 19.18 4.80
CA PRO A 222 -55.78 20.57 5.27
C PRO A 222 -54.49 21.10 5.96
N GLU A 223 -54.54 22.35 6.40
CA GLU A 223 -53.43 23.29 6.67
C GLU A 223 -53.10 23.52 8.16
N GLN A 224 -51.91 24.11 8.43
CA GLN A 224 -51.61 25.30 9.28
C GLN A 224 -50.32 25.18 10.12
N PRO A 225 -49.66 26.28 10.55
CA PRO A 225 -49.62 27.64 9.99
C PRO A 225 -48.18 28.16 9.74
N ASN A 226 -48.08 29.35 9.15
CA ASN A 226 -46.83 29.95 8.67
C ASN A 226 -46.36 31.12 9.58
N ILE A 227 -45.07 31.20 9.94
CA ILE A 227 -44.45 32.38 10.56
C ILE A 227 -43.14 32.69 9.82
N ALA A 228 -43.06 33.88 9.22
CA ALA A 228 -41.89 34.37 8.52
C ALA A 228 -41.11 35.39 9.37
N LEU A 229 -39.79 35.44 9.18
CA LEU A 229 -38.91 36.49 9.69
C LEU A 229 -38.16 37.18 8.52
N PRO A 230 -37.77 38.47 8.66
CA PRO A 230 -37.48 39.35 7.52
C PRO A 230 -36.01 39.31 7.03
N PRO A 231 -35.73 39.83 5.82
CA PRO A 231 -34.40 39.80 5.22
C PRO A 231 -33.41 40.81 5.84
N PHE A 232 -32.13 40.42 5.93
CA PHE A 232 -31.05 41.31 6.37
C PHE A 232 -30.54 42.20 5.22
N ALA A 233 -30.35 43.49 5.53
CA ALA A 233 -29.70 44.47 4.66
C ALA A 233 -28.19 44.54 4.92
N PRO A 234 -27.36 44.92 3.92
CA PRO A 234 -25.91 45.02 4.08
C PRO A 234 -25.50 46.29 4.85
N LEU A 235 -24.42 46.20 5.64
CA LEU A 235 -23.81 47.33 6.34
C LEU A 235 -22.36 47.56 5.85
N SER A 236 -22.05 48.84 5.63
CA SER A 236 -20.76 49.35 5.14
C SER A 236 -19.65 49.29 6.19
N PRO A 237 -18.35 49.33 5.80
CA PRO A 237 -17.25 49.14 6.73
C PRO A 237 -16.94 50.40 7.55
N THR A 238 -16.63 50.21 8.83
CA THR A 238 -16.09 51.27 9.71
C THR A 238 -14.76 50.81 10.31
N SER A 239 -13.75 51.68 10.21
CA SER A 239 -12.36 51.43 10.61
C SER A 239 -12.11 51.62 12.11
N ILE A 240 -11.43 50.66 12.76
CA ILE A 240 -10.80 50.83 14.09
C ILE A 240 -9.39 50.23 14.07
N SER A 241 -8.44 50.90 14.74
CA SER A 241 -6.99 50.70 14.61
C SER A 241 -6.42 49.47 15.35
N LEU A 242 -5.34 48.92 14.79
CA LEU A 242 -4.43 47.97 15.46
C LEU A 242 -3.35 48.71 16.30
N PRO A 243 -2.88 48.13 17.42
CA PRO A 243 -1.75 48.66 18.19
C PRO A 243 -0.39 48.40 17.51
N PRO A 244 0.67 49.18 17.83
CA PRO A 244 1.96 49.11 17.15
C PRO A 244 2.82 47.88 17.53
N ARG A 245 3.65 47.46 16.57
CA ARG A 245 4.52 46.29 16.62
C ARG A 245 5.85 46.60 17.33
N PRO A 246 6.42 45.70 18.17
CA PRO A 246 7.76 45.88 18.73
C PRO A 246 8.86 45.88 17.65
N ALA A 247 9.96 46.59 17.90
CA ALA A 247 11.07 46.75 16.95
C ALA A 247 12.01 45.52 16.90
N PRO A 248 12.72 45.27 15.79
CA PRO A 248 13.65 44.14 15.67
C PRO A 248 14.98 44.38 16.38
N LEU A 249 15.57 43.34 16.95
CA LEU A 249 16.94 43.34 17.47
C LEU A 249 17.98 43.27 16.31
N PRO A 250 19.16 43.89 16.46
CA PRO A 250 20.21 43.86 15.43
C PRO A 250 20.95 42.52 15.36
N PRO A 251 21.54 42.16 14.21
CA PRO A 251 22.23 40.89 14.01
C PRO A 251 23.63 40.86 14.66
N PRO A 252 24.12 39.67 15.09
CA PRO A 252 25.48 39.53 15.62
C PRO A 252 26.55 39.62 14.52
N HIS A 253 27.68 40.24 14.86
CA HIS A 253 28.84 40.40 13.97
C HIS A 253 29.58 39.07 13.72
N ALA A 254 30.04 38.86 12.49
CA ALA A 254 30.97 37.79 12.15
C ALA A 254 32.43 38.16 12.52
N PRO A 255 33.23 37.24 13.06
CA PRO A 255 34.68 37.40 13.15
C PRO A 255 35.39 36.85 11.90
N HIS A 256 36.50 37.52 11.52
CA HIS A 256 37.31 37.19 10.35
C HIS A 256 38.23 35.97 10.55
N HIS A 257 38.67 35.39 9.42
CA HIS A 257 39.69 34.35 9.34
C HIS A 257 41.04 34.74 9.99
N ALA A 258 41.67 33.76 10.65
CA ALA A 258 43.12 33.63 10.69
C ALA A 258 43.47 32.12 10.63
N ALA A 259 44.49 31.76 9.83
CA ALA A 259 44.90 30.38 9.63
C ALA A 259 46.07 30.00 10.56
N GLN A 260 46.08 28.77 11.08
CA GLN A 260 47.28 28.07 11.52
C GLN A 260 47.04 26.55 11.61
N GLN A 261 48.02 25.78 11.13
CA GLN A 261 48.11 24.32 11.27
C GLN A 261 48.96 23.95 12.52
N PRO A 262 48.97 22.68 12.96
CA PRO A 262 49.05 22.33 14.39
C PRO A 262 50.47 22.10 14.92
N PRO A 263 50.59 21.92 16.26
CA PRO A 263 51.48 20.86 16.76
C PRO A 263 50.93 20.06 17.95
N GLY A 264 51.32 18.77 18.01
CA GLY A 264 51.65 18.09 19.27
C GLY A 264 50.61 17.20 19.95
N GLU A 265 50.73 15.88 19.75
CA GLU A 265 50.36 14.89 20.79
C GLU A 265 51.36 14.97 21.96
N VAL A 266 50.92 14.83 23.23
CA VAL A 266 51.34 13.79 24.23
C VAL A 266 50.30 13.78 25.42
N PRO A 267 50.35 12.98 26.51
CA PRO A 267 49.24 12.05 26.77
C PRO A 267 48.53 12.14 28.15
N GLY A 268 47.30 11.61 28.19
CA GLY A 268 46.76 10.74 29.27
C GLY A 268 46.66 11.24 30.73
N SER A 269 45.43 11.40 31.21
CA SER A 269 45.05 11.19 32.61
C SER A 269 43.68 10.49 32.69
N ARG A 270 43.46 9.62 33.68
CA ARG A 270 42.22 8.83 33.84
C ARG A 270 41.11 9.63 34.54
N PRO A 271 39.81 9.29 34.35
CA PRO A 271 38.69 10.04 34.92
C PRO A 271 38.39 9.80 36.42
N GLU A 272 39.30 9.21 37.20
CA GLU A 272 39.01 8.70 38.55
C GLU A 272 39.36 9.66 39.70
N ASP A 273 39.91 10.85 39.40
CA ASP A 273 40.35 11.85 40.40
C ASP A 273 39.46 13.11 40.49
N ASP A 274 38.17 13.06 40.11
CA ASP A 274 37.23 14.19 40.37
C ASP A 274 36.59 14.07 41.78
N PRO A 275 36.88 15.00 42.72
CA PRO A 275 36.41 14.92 44.10
C PRO A 275 34.90 15.20 44.29
N ARG A 276 34.12 15.35 43.21
CA ARG A 276 32.66 15.58 43.28
C ARG A 276 31.81 14.30 43.27
N TYR A 277 32.42 13.12 43.14
CA TYR A 277 31.75 11.83 43.25
C TYR A 277 32.18 11.06 44.51
N GLN A 278 31.60 11.42 45.66
CA GLN A 278 31.56 10.54 46.83
C GLN A 278 30.13 10.49 47.38
N PHE A 279 29.53 9.30 47.34
CA PHE A 279 28.15 9.05 47.76
C PHE A 279 28.16 8.28 49.08
N THR A 280 27.66 8.87 50.17
CA THR A 280 27.45 8.17 51.44
C THR A 280 26.02 7.61 51.52
N PRO A 281 25.82 6.32 51.85
CA PRO A 281 24.50 5.72 51.98
C PRO A 281 23.76 6.17 53.26
N PRO A 282 22.41 6.11 53.29
CA PRO A 282 21.62 6.53 54.44
C PRO A 282 21.62 5.51 55.60
N PRO A 283 21.25 5.91 56.83
CA PRO A 283 21.31 5.04 58.00
C PRO A 283 20.29 3.89 58.00
N PRO A 284 20.55 2.76 58.70
CA PRO A 284 19.72 1.55 58.60
C PRO A 284 18.28 1.69 59.10
N GLU A 285 18.00 2.64 59.99
CA GLU A 285 16.70 2.74 60.68
C GLU A 285 15.55 3.16 59.75
N ALA A 286 15.84 3.92 58.68
CA ALA A 286 14.82 4.36 57.71
C ALA A 286 14.24 3.21 56.86
N ALA A 287 14.98 2.10 56.71
CA ALA A 287 14.53 0.93 55.94
C ALA A 287 13.51 0.06 56.72
N GLU A 288 13.55 0.10 58.05
CA GLU A 288 12.70 -0.71 58.93
C GLU A 288 11.28 -0.12 59.05
N GLU A 289 11.16 1.21 59.03
CA GLU A 289 9.89 1.96 59.10
C GLU A 289 9.00 1.68 57.89
N ILE A 290 9.58 1.75 56.68
CA ILE A 290 8.90 1.52 55.39
C ILE A 290 8.39 0.06 55.30
N ARG A 291 9.10 -0.88 55.91
CA ARG A 291 8.74 -2.30 55.91
C ARG A 291 7.52 -2.62 56.78
N LYS A 292 7.27 -1.82 57.83
CA LYS A 292 6.08 -1.98 58.70
C LYS A 292 4.81 -1.42 58.09
N GLN A 293 4.88 -0.27 57.40
CA GLN A 293 3.70 0.35 56.77
C GLN A 293 3.05 -0.57 55.71
N ARG A 294 3.86 -1.32 54.93
CA ARG A 294 3.35 -2.25 53.91
C ARG A 294 2.63 -3.50 54.47
N GLN A 295 2.66 -3.74 55.78
CA GLN A 295 1.99 -4.91 56.39
C GLN A 295 0.60 -4.60 56.96
N SER A 296 0.22 -3.33 57.13
CA SER A 296 -1.05 -2.94 57.76
C SER A 296 -2.26 -2.79 56.83
N GLU A 297 -2.07 -2.69 55.51
CA GLU A 297 -3.16 -2.39 54.56
C GLU A 297 -3.94 -3.64 54.07
N ALA A 298 -3.52 -4.84 54.46
CA ALA A 298 -4.04 -6.10 53.93
C ALA A 298 -5.38 -6.60 54.55
N VAL A 299 -6.25 -5.72 55.07
CA VAL A 299 -7.62 -6.10 55.51
C VAL A 299 -8.66 -5.00 55.22
N ARG A 300 -9.42 -5.15 54.13
CA ARG A 300 -10.85 -4.79 54.00
C ARG A 300 -11.43 -5.31 52.68
N LYS A 301 -12.59 -5.99 52.73
CA LYS A 301 -13.36 -6.43 51.55
C LYS A 301 -14.64 -5.58 51.40
N PRO A 302 -14.97 -5.07 50.19
CA PRO A 302 -16.33 -4.68 49.81
C PRO A 302 -17.10 -5.86 49.17
N PRO A 303 -18.44 -5.75 48.96
CA PRO A 303 -19.31 -6.88 48.66
C PRO A 303 -19.48 -7.18 47.16
N THR A 304 -19.85 -8.44 46.87
CA THR A 304 -20.11 -8.97 45.52
C THR A 304 -21.56 -8.72 45.05
N PRO A 305 -21.76 -8.27 43.80
CA PRO A 305 -22.97 -8.59 43.02
C PRO A 305 -22.66 -9.63 41.93
N GLY A 306 -23.66 -10.40 41.51
CA GLY A 306 -23.49 -11.62 40.72
C GLY A 306 -23.17 -11.43 39.23
N LEU A 307 -22.28 -12.27 38.71
CA LEU A 307 -21.98 -12.45 37.29
C LEU A 307 -22.70 -13.70 36.75
N ALA A 308 -23.56 -13.52 35.75
CA ALA A 308 -24.08 -14.61 34.93
C ALA A 308 -24.21 -14.14 33.47
N GLY A 309 -23.51 -14.83 32.56
CA GLY A 309 -23.78 -14.73 31.12
C GLY A 309 -22.86 -13.84 30.28
N LEU A 310 -21.56 -14.19 30.19
CA LEU A 310 -20.78 -13.96 28.96
C LEU A 310 -19.94 -15.21 28.68
N GLY A 311 -20.42 -16.03 27.75
CA GLY A 311 -19.69 -17.19 27.23
C GLY A 311 -18.82 -16.76 26.05
N VAL A 312 -17.50 -16.87 26.19
CA VAL A 312 -16.54 -16.53 25.12
C VAL A 312 -16.53 -17.64 24.07
N ASN A 313 -17.51 -17.62 23.17
CA ASN A 313 -17.52 -18.40 21.95
C ASN A 313 -17.22 -17.47 20.76
N ASN A 314 -16.10 -17.69 20.07
CA ASN A 314 -15.85 -17.25 18.69
C ASN A 314 -15.99 -15.75 18.35
N ILE A 315 -15.50 -14.84 19.19
CA ILE A 315 -15.44 -13.38 18.89
C ILE A 315 -14.57 -13.05 17.64
N PHE A 316 -13.70 -13.97 17.19
CA PHE A 316 -12.82 -13.77 16.02
C PHE A 316 -13.26 -14.48 14.72
N ALA A 317 -14.41 -15.15 14.71
CA ALA A 317 -14.83 -15.98 13.58
C ALA A 317 -15.36 -15.20 12.37
N ASP A 318 -15.93 -14.01 12.56
CA ASP A 318 -16.54 -13.22 11.49
C ASP A 318 -16.12 -11.73 11.58
N VAL A 319 -15.25 -11.31 10.65
CA VAL A 319 -15.39 -10.11 9.80
C VAL A 319 -14.09 -9.90 9.02
N VAL A 320 -14.11 -10.31 7.75
CA VAL A 320 -14.20 -9.43 6.57
C VAL A 320 -15.09 -10.19 5.58
N GLN A 321 -16.03 -9.53 4.88
CA GLN A 321 -16.70 -10.21 3.76
C GLN A 321 -15.69 -10.43 2.62
N PRO A 322 -15.48 -11.66 2.14
CA PRO A 322 -14.50 -11.92 1.10
C PRO A 322 -14.97 -11.35 -0.23
N VAL A 323 -14.35 -10.25 -0.67
CA VAL A 323 -14.31 -9.92 -2.10
C VAL A 323 -13.47 -11.00 -2.76
N GLY A 324 -14.13 -11.93 -3.46
CA GLY A 324 -13.55 -13.20 -3.89
C GLY A 324 -12.38 -13.08 -4.86
N LEU A 325 -11.17 -13.03 -4.32
CA LEU A 325 -9.92 -13.31 -5.02
C LEU A 325 -9.46 -14.73 -4.67
N HIS A 326 -9.08 -15.51 -5.69
CA HIS A 326 -8.53 -16.83 -5.46
C HIS A 326 -7.11 -16.72 -4.87
N PRO A 327 -6.71 -17.63 -3.95
CA PRO A 327 -5.34 -17.68 -3.49
C PRO A 327 -4.40 -17.94 -4.67
N LEU A 328 -3.41 -17.07 -4.85
CA LEU A 328 -2.21 -17.40 -5.61
C LEU A 328 -1.25 -18.09 -4.63
N ASP A 329 -0.91 -19.34 -4.91
CA ASP A 329 0.01 -20.13 -4.08
C ASP A 329 1.35 -19.37 -3.88
N PRO A 330 1.79 -19.14 -2.63
CA PRO A 330 3.12 -18.63 -2.39
C PRO A 330 4.14 -19.76 -2.65
N PRO A 331 5.19 -19.54 -3.46
CA PRO A 331 6.27 -20.51 -3.58
C PRO A 331 7.03 -20.61 -2.25
N ASN A 332 6.85 -21.73 -1.55
CA ASN A 332 7.62 -22.26 -0.41
C ASN A 332 8.74 -21.36 0.15
N ALA A 333 8.45 -20.67 1.25
CA ALA A 333 9.45 -20.11 2.16
C ALA A 333 9.41 -20.85 3.53
N GLY A 334 9.28 -22.17 3.50
CA GLY A 334 9.21 -22.99 4.71
C GLY A 334 10.59 -23.26 5.32
N MET A 335 10.87 -22.66 6.49
CA MET A 335 11.76 -23.25 7.50
C MET A 335 11.31 -22.87 8.92
N SER A 336 10.95 -23.88 9.71
CA SER A 336 10.87 -23.80 11.18
C SER A 336 12.20 -24.25 11.82
N PRO A 337 12.48 -23.90 13.08
CA PRO A 337 13.86 -23.73 13.54
C PRO A 337 14.49 -24.98 14.15
N ALA A 338 15.69 -25.34 13.70
CA ALA A 338 16.74 -25.99 14.50
C ALA A 338 18.10 -25.91 13.79
N ASN A 339 19.15 -25.87 14.60
CA ASN A 339 20.57 -26.04 14.27
C ASN A 339 21.33 -24.91 13.56
N THR A 340 22.43 -24.57 14.22
CA THR A 340 23.47 -23.61 13.88
C THR A 340 24.44 -24.16 12.83
N GLU A 341 25.28 -23.26 12.30
CA GLU A 341 26.56 -23.51 11.62
C GLU A 341 26.57 -23.94 10.13
N THR A 342 26.96 -22.94 9.33
CA THR A 342 27.79 -23.00 8.11
C THR A 342 27.22 -23.45 6.76
N THR A 343 27.79 -22.79 5.76
CA THR A 343 27.86 -23.06 4.30
C THR A 343 26.71 -22.64 3.38
N HIS A 344 27.11 -21.75 2.45
CA HIS A 344 26.54 -21.38 1.15
C HIS A 344 25.26 -20.55 1.07
N ALA A 345 25.49 -19.24 0.99
CA ALA A 345 24.62 -18.32 0.27
C ALA A 345 24.49 -18.72 -1.22
N SER A 346 23.24 -18.86 -1.71
CA SER A 346 22.83 -18.58 -3.11
C SER A 346 21.32 -18.80 -3.31
N SER A 347 20.48 -17.83 -2.93
CA SER A 347 19.14 -17.68 -3.52
C SER A 347 18.63 -16.24 -3.38
N THR A 348 18.49 -15.57 -4.54
CA THR A 348 17.70 -14.33 -4.78
C THR A 348 18.03 -13.09 -3.93
N LEU A 349 19.18 -12.48 -4.20
CA LEU A 349 19.28 -11.01 -4.19
C LEU A 349 18.49 -10.46 -5.40
N ILE A 350 17.44 -9.69 -5.15
CA ILE A 350 16.75 -8.91 -6.19
C ILE A 350 17.55 -7.63 -6.39
N SER A 351 18.02 -7.35 -7.62
CA SER A 351 18.67 -6.06 -7.94
C SER A 351 17.72 -4.89 -7.62
N ALA A 352 18.27 -3.77 -7.14
CA ALA A 352 17.47 -2.57 -6.88
C ALA A 352 16.67 -2.11 -8.10
N GLU A 353 17.27 -2.24 -9.28
CA GLU A 353 16.65 -2.01 -10.58
C GLU A 353 15.41 -2.90 -10.80
N LEU A 354 15.50 -4.20 -10.54
CA LEU A 354 14.37 -5.15 -10.63
C LEU A 354 13.29 -4.89 -9.57
N ALA A 355 13.66 -4.42 -8.38
CA ALA A 355 12.69 -4.04 -7.34
C ALA A 355 11.92 -2.77 -7.73
N SER A 356 12.63 -1.74 -8.19
CA SER A 356 12.05 -0.48 -8.68
C SER A 356 11.19 -0.67 -9.93
N ILE A 357 11.63 -1.50 -10.89
CA ILE A 357 10.85 -1.83 -12.10
C ILE A 357 9.60 -2.63 -11.74
N ARG A 358 9.67 -3.58 -10.77
CA ARG A 358 8.47 -4.28 -10.30
C ARG A 358 7.48 -3.35 -9.61
N TRP A 359 7.95 -2.41 -8.79
CA TRP A 359 7.08 -1.41 -8.16
C TRP A 359 6.45 -0.45 -9.18
N LEU A 360 7.22 0.02 -10.16
CA LEU A 360 6.70 0.81 -11.29
C LEU A 360 5.69 0.07 -12.15
N GLY A 361 5.94 -1.21 -12.44
CA GLY A 361 5.03 -2.04 -13.23
C GLY A 361 3.67 -2.23 -12.57
N LEU A 362 3.61 -2.17 -11.23
CA LEU A 362 2.37 -2.15 -10.45
C LEU A 362 1.69 -0.77 -10.55
N LEU A 363 2.46 0.32 -10.42
CA LEU A 363 1.95 1.71 -10.45
C LEU A 363 1.45 2.19 -11.81
N ALA A 364 2.16 1.88 -12.89
CA ALA A 364 1.79 2.31 -14.24
C ALA A 364 0.47 1.68 -14.70
N ALA A 365 0.11 0.52 -14.14
CA ALA A 365 -1.19 -0.12 -14.36
C ALA A 365 -2.33 0.63 -13.66
N ASP A 366 -2.11 1.18 -12.46
CA ASP A 366 -3.11 1.96 -11.72
C ASP A 366 -3.26 3.38 -12.30
N ALA A 367 -2.17 4.00 -12.79
CA ALA A 367 -2.23 5.27 -13.53
C ALA A 367 -3.00 5.16 -14.87
N ALA A 368 -2.97 3.99 -15.50
CA ALA A 368 -3.73 3.72 -16.73
C ALA A 368 -5.24 3.43 -16.48
N GLN A 369 -5.68 3.35 -15.22
CA GLN A 369 -7.07 3.04 -14.84
C GLN A 369 -7.87 4.27 -14.36
N ALA A 370 -7.27 5.46 -14.26
CA ALA A 370 -7.99 6.70 -14.03
C ALA A 370 -8.93 7.00 -15.22
N GLU A 371 -10.20 7.33 -14.96
CA GLU A 371 -11.21 7.42 -16.03
C GLU A 371 -10.89 8.49 -17.09
N PRO A 372 -11.11 8.20 -18.40
CA PRO A 372 -10.90 9.18 -19.47
C PRO A 372 -11.83 10.39 -19.42
N ASN A 373 -12.95 10.29 -18.68
CA ASN A 373 -13.94 11.36 -18.53
C ASN A 373 -13.59 12.35 -17.41
N PHE A 374 -12.44 12.20 -16.75
CA PHE A 374 -11.97 13.18 -15.78
C PHE A 374 -11.42 14.44 -16.48
N SER A 375 -12.33 15.38 -16.80
CA SER A 375 -12.03 16.60 -17.55
C SER A 375 -11.19 17.61 -16.76
N LEU A 376 -9.86 17.44 -16.78
CA LEU A 376 -8.88 18.43 -16.33
C LEU A 376 -8.86 19.65 -17.28
N SER A 377 -9.57 20.73 -16.95
CA SER A 377 -9.46 22.03 -17.62
C SER A 377 -9.82 23.18 -16.66
N PRO A 378 -9.36 24.44 -16.87
CA PRO A 378 -8.65 24.96 -18.04
C PRO A 378 -7.41 25.82 -17.68
N PHE A 379 -6.51 25.34 -16.82
CA PHE A 379 -5.27 26.07 -16.45
C PHE A 379 -3.99 25.63 -17.20
N LEU A 380 -4.12 24.72 -18.17
CA LEU A 380 -3.04 24.38 -19.10
C LEU A 380 -2.85 25.47 -20.17
N ASN A 381 -2.28 26.60 -19.76
CA ASN A 381 -1.65 27.59 -20.63
C ASN A 381 -0.28 27.96 -20.06
N SER A 382 0.61 26.96 -19.96
CA SER A 382 2.05 27.14 -19.73
C SER A 382 2.87 25.93 -20.23
N GLU A 383 2.57 25.45 -21.44
CA GLU A 383 3.32 24.36 -22.11
C GLU A 383 4.83 24.67 -22.29
N GLU A 384 5.21 25.95 -22.25
CA GLU A 384 6.59 26.41 -22.51
C GLU A 384 7.62 25.93 -21.49
N ALA A 385 7.23 25.62 -20.24
CA ALA A 385 8.19 25.27 -19.18
C ALA A 385 8.62 23.79 -19.19
N ILE A 386 7.73 22.87 -19.55
CA ILE A 386 7.97 21.42 -19.45
C ILE A 386 8.35 20.83 -20.81
N SER A 387 7.60 21.17 -21.88
CA SER A 387 7.94 20.73 -23.24
C SER A 387 9.27 21.30 -23.74
N GLY A 388 9.62 22.54 -23.34
CA GLY A 388 10.85 23.20 -23.77
C GLY A 388 12.14 22.48 -23.32
N ARG A 389 12.16 21.91 -22.11
CA ARG A 389 13.32 21.14 -21.60
C ARG A 389 13.30 19.67 -22.05
N LEU A 390 12.13 19.04 -22.16
CA LEU A 390 12.02 17.66 -22.69
C LEU A 390 12.36 17.57 -24.18
N ALA A 391 11.95 18.54 -25.02
CA ALA A 391 12.22 18.52 -26.46
C ALA A 391 13.73 18.58 -26.77
N LEU A 392 14.50 19.36 -25.99
CA LEU A 392 15.97 19.40 -26.08
C LEU A 392 16.61 18.06 -25.69
N GLN A 393 16.03 17.35 -24.72
CA GLN A 393 16.52 16.04 -24.26
C GLN A 393 16.14 14.89 -25.21
N GLN A 394 14.99 14.99 -25.90
CA GLN A 394 14.59 14.08 -26.98
C GLN A 394 15.43 14.30 -28.26
N GLN A 395 15.78 15.55 -28.59
CA GLN A 395 16.71 15.82 -29.70
C GLN A 395 18.13 15.31 -29.40
N ALA A 396 18.61 15.43 -28.16
CA ALA A 396 19.91 14.88 -27.75
C ALA A 396 19.96 13.33 -27.81
N SER A 397 18.87 12.65 -27.49
CA SER A 397 18.78 11.18 -27.57
C SER A 397 18.59 10.65 -29.00
N ALA A 398 17.83 11.37 -29.84
CA ALA A 398 17.72 11.06 -31.27
C ALA A 398 19.07 11.23 -32.01
N ALA A 399 19.86 12.26 -31.67
CA ALA A 399 21.21 12.45 -32.20
C ALA A 399 22.16 11.29 -31.82
N ASN A 400 22.07 10.79 -30.58
CA ASN A 400 22.87 9.64 -30.12
C ASN A 400 22.54 8.33 -30.84
N GLN A 401 21.28 8.09 -31.23
CA GLN A 401 20.91 6.90 -32.02
C GLN A 401 21.36 7.00 -33.49
N ALA A 402 21.34 8.19 -34.09
CA ALA A 402 21.83 8.39 -35.45
C ALA A 402 23.36 8.17 -35.58
N GLY A 403 24.14 8.59 -34.58
CA GLY A 403 25.59 8.39 -34.57
C GLY A 403 26.03 6.92 -34.48
N TYR A 404 25.29 6.09 -33.72
CA TYR A 404 25.64 4.67 -33.52
C TYR A 404 25.49 3.82 -34.79
N ALA A 405 24.56 4.17 -35.69
CA ALA A 405 24.37 3.45 -36.95
C ALA A 405 25.46 3.75 -38.01
N ALA A 406 26.11 4.92 -37.93
CA ALA A 406 27.18 5.32 -38.85
C ALA A 406 28.55 4.75 -38.47
N ALA A 407 28.77 4.40 -37.19
CA ALA A 407 30.08 3.97 -36.68
C ALA A 407 30.48 2.53 -37.04
N THR A 408 29.55 1.70 -37.53
CA THR A 408 29.79 0.26 -37.80
C THR A 408 29.94 -0.09 -39.29
N GLY A 409 30.10 0.89 -40.18
CA GLY A 409 30.18 0.64 -41.63
C GLY A 409 31.08 1.62 -42.40
N GLY A 410 32.30 1.18 -42.73
CA GLY A 410 33.12 1.78 -43.79
C GLY A 410 34.27 2.68 -43.33
N LEU A 411 35.47 2.10 -43.24
CA LEU A 411 36.73 2.84 -43.31
C LEU A 411 37.07 3.14 -44.78
N GLU A 412 36.57 4.25 -45.35
CA GLU A 412 37.22 4.91 -46.50
C GLU A 412 37.13 6.44 -46.37
N ALA A 413 38.09 7.14 -46.97
CA ALA A 413 38.46 8.50 -46.57
C ALA A 413 37.59 9.61 -47.19
N HIS A 414 37.35 10.69 -46.44
CA HIS A 414 37.31 12.06 -46.98
C HIS A 414 37.59 13.14 -45.92
N ASN A 415 38.09 14.30 -46.37
CA ASN A 415 38.58 15.40 -45.53
C ASN A 415 37.48 16.20 -44.82
N GLY A 416 37.73 16.54 -43.54
CA GLY A 416 37.57 17.92 -43.04
C GLY A 416 36.31 18.28 -42.24
N SER A 417 36.33 18.06 -40.92
CA SER A 417 35.62 18.90 -39.92
C SER A 417 35.95 18.54 -38.45
N GLY A 418 37.17 18.07 -38.17
CA GLY A 418 37.57 17.68 -36.81
C GLY A 418 37.68 18.86 -35.85
N TYR A 419 36.65 19.08 -35.01
CA TYR A 419 36.77 19.65 -33.65
C TYR A 419 35.47 19.58 -32.80
N ARG A 420 34.34 19.06 -33.32
CA ARG A 420 33.08 18.94 -32.53
C ARG A 420 32.78 17.53 -31.97
N ASP A 421 33.23 16.46 -32.64
CA ASP A 421 32.97 15.08 -32.16
C ASP A 421 33.71 14.72 -30.88
N LEU A 422 34.86 15.35 -30.60
CA LEU A 422 35.72 14.95 -29.49
C LEU A 422 35.07 15.24 -28.13
N ASP A 423 34.42 16.41 -27.97
CA ASP A 423 33.69 16.76 -26.75
C ASP A 423 32.49 15.83 -26.51
N GLN A 424 31.81 15.41 -27.58
CA GLN A 424 30.60 14.59 -27.48
C GLN A 424 30.93 13.12 -27.14
N LEU A 425 32.04 12.59 -27.68
CA LEU A 425 32.64 11.32 -27.27
C LEU A 425 33.18 11.39 -25.83
N LEU A 426 33.87 12.46 -25.44
CA LEU A 426 34.34 12.67 -24.06
C LEU A 426 33.16 12.70 -23.07
N TYR A 427 32.05 13.37 -23.41
CA TYR A 427 30.86 13.44 -22.56
C TYR A 427 30.17 12.06 -22.39
N ALA A 428 30.11 11.25 -23.45
CA ALA A 428 29.56 9.90 -23.38
C ALA A 428 30.41 8.96 -22.51
N VAL A 429 31.75 9.08 -22.61
CA VAL A 429 32.70 8.33 -21.76
C VAL A 429 32.63 8.80 -20.30
N ASP A 430 32.50 10.10 -20.04
CA ASP A 430 32.45 10.68 -18.68
C ASP A 430 31.13 10.39 -17.92
N VAL A 431 30.05 10.03 -18.63
CA VAL A 431 28.82 9.49 -18.02
C VAL A 431 28.97 8.00 -17.69
N GLN A 432 29.60 7.20 -18.56
CA GLN A 432 29.85 5.76 -18.30
C GLN A 432 30.90 5.52 -17.21
N THR A 433 31.79 6.47 -16.95
CA THR A 433 32.87 6.34 -15.95
C THR A 433 32.59 7.01 -14.61
N ASN A 434 31.52 7.81 -14.47
CA ASN A 434 31.27 8.57 -13.24
C ASN A 434 29.77 8.77 -12.90
N PRO A 435 29.21 8.04 -11.90
CA PRO A 435 27.82 8.19 -11.44
C PRO A 435 27.43 9.62 -11.02
N SER A 436 28.42 10.47 -10.74
CA SER A 436 28.24 11.90 -10.41
C SER A 436 27.65 12.71 -11.57
N ASN A 437 27.86 12.28 -12.82
CA ASN A 437 27.36 12.97 -14.01
C ASN A 437 25.91 12.62 -14.34
N GLU A 438 25.51 11.35 -14.15
CA GLU A 438 24.13 10.90 -14.40
C GLU A 438 23.12 11.63 -13.51
N ARG A 439 23.48 11.95 -12.25
CA ARG A 439 22.63 12.73 -11.34
C ARG A 439 22.18 14.08 -11.92
N LYS A 440 23.00 14.70 -12.78
CA LYS A 440 22.67 15.99 -13.42
C LYS A 440 21.49 15.88 -14.42
N LEU A 441 21.16 14.67 -14.87
CA LEU A 441 20.11 14.40 -15.86
C LEU A 441 18.71 14.33 -15.26
N TRP A 442 18.59 13.94 -13.98
CA TRP A 442 17.31 13.83 -13.27
C TRP A 442 17.14 14.84 -12.13
N GLN A 443 18.23 15.43 -11.64
CA GLN A 443 18.20 16.50 -10.64
C GLN A 443 18.19 17.89 -11.29
N SER A 444 17.30 18.77 -10.83
CA SER A 444 17.21 20.15 -11.32
C SER A 444 18.40 20.98 -10.85
N GLN A 445 19.12 21.56 -11.81
CA GLN A 445 20.27 22.45 -11.58
C GLN A 445 19.86 23.77 -10.91
N GLU A 446 18.64 24.23 -11.16
CA GLU A 446 18.04 25.40 -10.53
C GLU A 446 17.01 24.95 -9.47
N GLN A 447 16.79 25.76 -8.43
CA GLN A 447 15.71 25.49 -7.48
C GLN A 447 14.34 25.60 -8.16
N ILE A 448 13.50 24.59 -7.94
CA ILE A 448 12.12 24.54 -8.41
C ILE A 448 11.33 25.68 -7.76
N LYS A 449 10.73 26.53 -8.59
CA LYS A 449 9.91 27.67 -8.16
C LYS A 449 8.46 27.23 -8.03
N LEU A 450 7.94 27.25 -6.80
CA LEU A 450 6.54 26.97 -6.51
C LEU A 450 5.64 28.16 -6.91
N THR A 451 4.46 27.84 -7.42
CA THR A 451 3.40 28.83 -7.66
C THR A 451 2.83 29.39 -6.35
N LYS A 452 2.11 30.51 -6.43
CA LYS A 452 1.42 31.10 -5.26
C LYS A 452 0.40 30.15 -4.60
N GLN A 453 -0.11 29.17 -5.34
CA GLN A 453 -1.05 28.16 -4.86
C GLN A 453 -0.34 26.95 -4.23
N GLU A 454 0.82 26.53 -4.77
CA GLU A 454 1.62 25.44 -4.21
C GLU A 454 2.34 25.82 -2.91
N ILE A 455 2.73 27.08 -2.72
CA ILE A 455 3.45 27.54 -1.50
C ILE A 455 2.73 27.17 -0.18
N PRO A 456 1.43 27.46 0.04
CA PRO A 456 0.73 27.05 1.26
C PRO A 456 0.58 25.53 1.39
N VAL A 457 0.40 24.80 0.28
CA VAL A 457 0.33 23.33 0.27
C VAL A 457 1.67 22.72 0.67
N PHE A 458 2.78 23.20 0.09
CA PHE A 458 4.13 22.78 0.47
C PHE A 458 4.43 23.12 1.93
N ARG A 459 4.02 24.30 2.41
CA ARG A 459 4.15 24.67 3.82
C ARG A 459 3.42 23.71 4.75
N ASN A 460 2.17 23.34 4.45
CA ASN A 460 1.40 22.37 5.23
C ASN A 460 2.11 21.01 5.33
N PHE A 461 2.86 20.58 4.31
CA PHE A 461 3.69 19.38 4.43
C PHE A 461 4.80 19.57 5.47
N VAL A 462 5.56 20.66 5.34
CA VAL A 462 6.75 20.94 6.18
C VAL A 462 6.39 21.16 7.65
N GLU A 463 5.27 21.83 7.90
CA GLU A 463 4.87 22.24 9.26
C GLU A 463 3.99 21.19 9.95
N ASN A 464 3.12 20.49 9.21
CA ASN A 464 2.10 19.60 9.77
C ASN A 464 2.36 18.13 9.39
N VAL A 465 2.14 17.76 8.12
CA VAL A 465 2.06 16.34 7.68
C VAL A 465 3.37 15.58 7.84
N SER A 466 4.51 16.22 7.63
CA SER A 466 5.83 15.57 7.77
C SER A 466 6.16 15.21 9.22
N SER A 467 5.56 15.89 10.21
CA SER A 467 5.77 15.58 11.64
C SER A 467 5.34 14.16 11.99
N TRP A 468 4.28 13.66 11.35
CA TRP A 468 3.75 12.30 11.49
C TRP A 468 4.79 11.25 11.04
N ILE A 469 5.47 11.55 9.93
CA ILE A 469 6.50 10.69 9.33
C ILE A 469 7.78 10.76 10.17
N ASP A 470 8.08 11.93 10.76
CA ASP A 470 9.21 12.17 11.66
C ASP A 470 9.02 11.63 13.10
N LEU A 471 7.96 10.88 13.41
CA LEU A 471 7.80 10.24 14.72
C LEU A 471 8.99 9.28 15.01
N PHE A 472 9.61 9.44 16.18
CA PHE A 472 10.88 8.79 16.57
C PHE A 472 12.11 9.08 15.68
N ASP A 473 12.04 10.04 14.75
CA ASP A 473 13.22 10.51 14.02
C ASP A 473 13.83 11.76 14.71
N PRO A 474 14.94 11.63 15.45
CA PRO A 474 15.54 12.77 16.16
C PRO A 474 16.10 13.83 15.21
N LEU A 475 16.42 13.46 13.97
CA LEU A 475 16.91 14.40 12.95
C LEU A 475 15.76 15.09 12.22
N LYS A 476 14.52 14.57 12.32
CA LYS A 476 13.31 15.05 11.64
C LYS A 476 13.52 15.24 10.13
N HIS A 477 13.89 14.15 9.43
CA HIS A 477 14.31 14.22 8.04
C HIS A 477 13.18 14.70 7.11
N PHE A 478 11.92 14.35 7.35
CA PHE A 478 10.79 14.70 6.47
C PHE A 478 10.40 16.17 6.57
N SER A 479 10.51 16.79 7.75
CA SER A 479 10.30 18.24 7.93
C SER A 479 11.55 19.08 7.63
N ARG A 480 12.77 18.52 7.70
CA ARG A 480 14.02 19.29 7.54
C ARG A 480 14.85 18.98 6.29
N LEU A 481 15.06 17.72 5.93
CA LEU A 481 15.92 17.33 4.80
C LEU A 481 15.10 17.23 3.50
N ILE A 482 14.02 16.46 3.53
CA ILE A 482 13.18 16.17 2.36
C ILE A 482 12.66 17.44 1.65
N PRO A 483 12.24 18.52 2.33
CA PRO A 483 11.78 19.73 1.64
C PRO A 483 12.91 20.43 0.86
N ARG A 484 14.16 20.26 1.29
CA ARG A 484 15.34 20.79 0.58
C ARG A 484 15.75 19.92 -0.61
N LEU A 485 15.63 18.59 -0.48
CA LEU A 485 15.81 17.67 -1.62
C LEU A 485 14.74 17.90 -2.70
N ALA A 486 13.49 18.14 -2.29
CA ALA A 486 12.36 18.40 -3.17
C ALA A 486 12.58 19.65 -4.06
N LEU A 487 13.25 20.70 -3.56
CA LEU A 487 13.58 21.88 -4.37
C LEU A 487 14.46 21.55 -5.60
N HIS A 488 15.09 20.38 -5.64
CA HIS A 488 15.92 19.91 -6.75
C HIS A 488 15.39 18.64 -7.44
N ASN A 489 14.24 18.08 -7.02
CA ASN A 489 13.67 16.88 -7.60
C ASN A 489 12.16 17.03 -7.84
N VAL A 490 11.76 17.00 -9.12
CA VAL A 490 10.37 17.24 -9.53
C VAL A 490 9.43 16.18 -8.96
N GLY A 491 9.76 14.89 -9.08
CA GLY A 491 8.93 13.81 -8.54
C GLY A 491 8.71 13.93 -7.04
N LEU A 492 9.77 14.17 -6.27
CA LEU A 492 9.67 14.35 -4.82
C LEU A 492 8.84 15.58 -4.43
N MET A 493 8.99 16.69 -5.17
CA MET A 493 8.15 17.88 -4.96
C MET A 493 6.66 17.58 -5.24
N LYS A 494 6.37 16.85 -6.31
CA LYS A 494 5.00 16.46 -6.66
C LYS A 494 4.42 15.45 -5.65
N ALA A 495 5.22 14.54 -5.11
CA ALA A 495 4.81 13.63 -4.04
C ALA A 495 4.38 14.42 -2.78
N ILE A 496 5.19 15.40 -2.37
CA ILE A 496 4.90 16.30 -1.25
C ILE A 496 3.59 17.06 -1.47
N LEU A 497 3.42 17.64 -2.66
CA LEU A 497 2.22 18.40 -3.00
C LEU A 497 0.98 17.50 -3.05
N ALA A 498 1.08 16.28 -3.59
CA ALA A 498 -0.01 15.31 -3.62
C ALA A 498 -0.50 14.95 -2.21
N LEU A 499 0.40 14.48 -1.34
CA LEU A 499 0.08 14.11 0.05
C LEU A 499 -0.52 15.29 0.83
N SER A 500 0.13 16.45 0.76
CA SER A 500 -0.30 17.64 1.50
C SER A 500 -1.64 18.20 1.02
N HIS A 501 -1.87 18.21 -0.31
CA HIS A 501 -3.15 18.63 -0.86
C HIS A 501 -4.26 17.61 -0.55
N ARG A 502 -3.93 16.32 -0.39
CA ARG A 502 -4.89 15.32 0.07
C ARG A 502 -5.28 15.51 1.54
N HIS A 503 -4.32 15.84 2.40
CA HIS A 503 -4.61 16.23 3.79
C HIS A 503 -5.55 17.44 3.87
N LEU A 504 -5.22 18.52 3.16
CA LEU A 504 -6.02 19.75 3.14
C LEU A 504 -7.42 19.57 2.52
N SER A 505 -7.62 18.58 1.65
CA SER A 505 -8.95 18.27 1.07
C SER A 505 -9.82 17.40 1.97
N LEU A 506 -9.26 16.77 3.01
CA LEU A 506 -10.02 16.02 4.02
C LEU A 506 -10.51 16.92 5.16
N ASN A 507 -9.84 18.05 5.43
CA ASN A 507 -10.30 19.02 6.42
C ASN A 507 -11.53 19.80 5.91
N PRO A 508 -12.70 19.71 6.57
CA PRO A 508 -13.93 20.40 6.15
C PRO A 508 -13.79 21.93 6.07
N SER A 509 -12.90 22.51 6.87
CA SER A 509 -12.69 23.96 6.97
C SER A 509 -11.85 24.53 5.82
N THR A 510 -11.05 23.69 5.15
CA THR A 510 -10.15 24.08 4.06
C THR A 510 -10.45 23.36 2.75
N ALA A 511 -11.70 22.87 2.58
CA ALA A 511 -12.16 22.04 1.48
C ALA A 511 -11.61 22.47 0.11
N THR A 512 -10.51 21.84 -0.28
CA THR A 512 -9.75 22.09 -1.51
C THR A 512 -10.00 20.97 -2.50
N ASP A 513 -9.87 21.25 -3.80
CA ASP A 513 -10.25 20.29 -4.83
C ASP A 513 -9.40 19.00 -4.78
N ARG A 514 -10.04 17.85 -4.54
CA ARG A 514 -9.39 16.53 -4.49
C ARG A 514 -8.63 16.24 -5.80
N ASN A 515 -9.10 16.77 -6.93
CA ASN A 515 -8.56 16.47 -8.25
C ASN A 515 -7.10 16.94 -8.41
N THR A 516 -6.75 18.08 -7.80
CA THR A 516 -5.36 18.61 -7.82
C THR A 516 -4.39 17.66 -7.11
N ALA A 517 -4.82 17.05 -6.00
CA ALA A 517 -4.01 16.06 -5.28
C ALA A 517 -3.78 14.79 -6.13
N VAL A 518 -4.81 14.34 -6.85
CA VAL A 518 -4.76 13.22 -7.80
C VAL A 518 -3.86 13.54 -9.00
N GLN A 519 -3.89 14.77 -9.51
CA GLN A 519 -3.00 15.21 -10.58
C GLN A 519 -1.52 15.14 -10.15
N TYR A 520 -1.16 15.71 -9.00
CA TYR A 520 0.21 15.65 -8.49
C TYR A 520 0.67 14.22 -8.18
N TYR A 521 -0.24 13.34 -7.75
CA TYR A 521 0.03 11.91 -7.60
C TYR A 521 0.44 11.29 -8.96
N PHE A 522 -0.35 11.46 -10.03
CA PHE A 522 0.00 10.91 -11.35
C PHE A 522 1.26 11.56 -11.97
N GLU A 523 1.47 12.86 -11.79
CA GLU A 523 2.72 13.54 -12.19
C GLU A 523 3.94 12.92 -11.48
N THR A 524 3.80 12.54 -10.21
CA THR A 524 4.85 11.82 -9.46
C THR A 524 5.13 10.46 -10.08
N LEU A 525 4.08 9.66 -10.35
CA LEU A 525 4.26 8.31 -10.90
C LEU A 525 4.93 8.34 -12.28
N HIS A 526 4.52 9.29 -13.14
CA HIS A 526 5.14 9.49 -14.44
C HIS A 526 6.61 9.93 -14.34
N TYR A 527 6.95 10.82 -13.41
CA TYR A 527 8.35 11.18 -13.15
C TYR A 527 9.17 9.95 -12.72
N LEU A 528 8.65 9.15 -11.79
CA LEU A 528 9.34 7.96 -11.29
C LEU A 528 9.56 6.92 -12.39
N GLN A 529 8.58 6.73 -13.29
CA GLN A 529 8.67 5.82 -14.44
C GLN A 529 9.85 6.16 -15.37
N ASN A 530 10.11 7.44 -15.58
CA ASN A 530 11.22 7.91 -16.41
C ASN A 530 12.55 7.91 -15.62
N ALA A 531 12.54 8.42 -14.39
CA ALA A 531 13.76 8.61 -13.60
C ALA A 531 14.41 7.29 -13.13
N LEU A 532 13.63 6.22 -12.92
CA LEU A 532 14.15 4.92 -12.51
C LEU A 532 14.92 4.16 -13.60
N GLN A 533 15.01 4.70 -14.81
CA GLN A 533 15.95 4.23 -15.85
C GLN A 533 17.41 4.60 -15.52
N PHE A 534 17.64 5.56 -14.61
CA PHE A 534 18.97 5.98 -14.19
C PHE A 534 19.43 5.21 -12.94
N GLU A 535 20.63 4.61 -12.99
CA GLU A 535 21.13 3.78 -11.88
C GLU A 535 21.34 4.62 -10.60
N SER A 536 21.86 5.84 -10.75
CA SER A 536 22.04 6.81 -9.65
C SER A 536 20.72 7.27 -9.03
N TYR A 537 19.59 7.20 -9.76
CA TYR A 537 18.27 7.49 -9.20
C TYR A 537 17.69 6.27 -8.45
N SER A 538 17.90 5.05 -8.96
CA SER A 538 17.43 3.80 -8.34
C SER A 538 17.92 3.58 -6.90
N ARG A 539 19.04 4.22 -6.52
CA ARG A 539 19.64 4.20 -5.17
C ARG A 539 19.64 5.56 -4.47
N SER A 540 18.83 6.51 -4.96
CA SER A 540 18.77 7.89 -4.46
C SER A 540 17.98 8.04 -3.16
N GLN A 541 18.22 9.14 -2.44
CA GLN A 541 17.43 9.52 -1.27
C GLN A 541 16.04 10.02 -1.67
N GLU A 542 16.00 10.68 -2.83
CA GLU A 542 14.84 11.25 -3.48
C GLU A 542 13.80 10.17 -3.83
N LEU A 543 14.25 9.02 -4.36
CA LEU A 543 13.40 7.85 -4.58
C LEU A 543 12.79 7.35 -3.26
N LEU A 544 13.63 7.07 -2.25
CA LEU A 544 13.19 6.50 -0.96
C LEU A 544 12.15 7.38 -0.27
N ALA A 545 12.33 8.71 -0.33
CA ALA A 545 11.36 9.66 0.20
C ALA A 545 10.08 9.71 -0.65
N SER A 546 10.20 9.72 -1.99
CA SER A 546 9.04 9.78 -2.89
C SER A 546 8.14 8.56 -2.73
N VAL A 547 8.72 7.34 -2.70
CA VAL A 547 7.93 6.10 -2.59
C VAL A 547 7.21 5.99 -1.24
N LEU A 548 7.83 6.48 -0.15
CA LEU A 548 7.18 6.51 1.16
C LEU A 548 6.07 7.56 1.23
N ILE A 549 6.28 8.76 0.70
CA ILE A 549 5.28 9.83 0.69
C ILE A 549 4.05 9.42 -0.14
N ILE A 550 4.26 8.73 -1.26
CA ILE A 550 3.19 8.16 -2.08
C ILE A 550 2.45 7.03 -1.33
N SER A 551 3.17 6.12 -0.65
CA SER A 551 2.55 5.13 0.26
C SER A 551 1.66 5.80 1.31
N THR A 552 2.11 6.89 1.94
CA THR A 552 1.30 7.69 2.88
C THR A 552 0.08 8.31 2.20
N TYR A 553 0.20 8.84 0.97
CA TYR A 553 -0.91 9.44 0.23
C TYR A 553 -2.04 8.44 -0.01
N GLU A 554 -1.71 7.20 -0.35
CA GLU A 554 -2.70 6.18 -0.69
C GLU A 554 -3.41 5.62 0.55
N MET A 555 -2.67 5.45 1.65
CA MET A 555 -3.26 5.16 2.97
C MET A 555 -4.19 6.29 3.45
N LEU A 556 -3.86 7.54 3.13
CA LEU A 556 -4.68 8.73 3.41
C LEU A 556 -5.92 8.81 2.50
N ASP A 557 -5.77 8.49 1.21
CA ASP A 557 -6.84 8.60 0.23
C ASP A 557 -7.95 7.56 0.44
N GLY A 558 -7.57 6.32 0.77
CA GLY A 558 -8.45 5.24 1.21
C GLY A 558 -9.46 4.70 0.20
N SER A 559 -9.57 5.27 -1.01
CA SER A 559 -10.62 4.90 -1.97
C SER A 559 -10.34 3.64 -2.79
N ASN A 560 -9.09 3.19 -2.86
CA ASN A 560 -8.66 1.97 -3.56
C ASN A 560 -7.83 1.07 -2.62
N SER A 561 -7.97 -0.25 -2.75
CA SER A 561 -7.11 -1.25 -2.08
C SER A 561 -5.69 -1.35 -2.67
N GLY A 562 -5.28 -0.38 -3.50
CA GLY A 562 -3.96 -0.34 -4.14
C GLY A 562 -2.80 -0.06 -3.18
N TRP A 563 -3.06 0.59 -2.04
CA TRP A 563 -2.04 0.98 -1.06
C TRP A 563 -1.20 -0.20 -0.56
N GLU A 564 -1.78 -1.40 -0.48
CA GLU A 564 -1.09 -2.64 -0.11
C GLU A 564 0.06 -2.98 -1.09
N ARG A 565 -0.14 -2.71 -2.39
CA ARG A 565 0.84 -3.01 -3.45
C ARG A 565 2.05 -2.10 -3.36
N HIS A 566 1.84 -0.82 -3.07
CA HIS A 566 2.94 0.15 -3.04
C HIS A 566 3.71 0.07 -1.73
N LEU A 567 3.04 -0.19 -0.61
CA LEU A 567 3.68 -0.57 0.66
C LEU A 567 4.60 -1.81 0.48
N LYS A 568 4.14 -2.84 -0.25
CA LYS A 568 4.94 -4.01 -0.65
C LYS A 568 6.14 -3.66 -1.54
N GLY A 569 6.02 -2.71 -2.46
CA GLY A 569 7.14 -2.28 -3.28
C GLY A 569 8.15 -1.38 -2.57
N VAL A 570 7.70 -0.53 -1.64
CA VAL A 570 8.60 0.19 -0.72
C VAL A 570 9.42 -0.80 0.10
N PHE A 571 8.82 -1.93 0.55
CA PHE A 571 9.57 -3.04 1.12
C PHE A 571 10.61 -3.64 0.15
N TRP A 572 10.25 -3.95 -1.10
CA TRP A 572 11.19 -4.53 -2.06
C TRP A 572 12.35 -3.60 -2.41
N ILE A 573 12.11 -2.29 -2.57
CA ILE A 573 13.15 -1.29 -2.78
C ILE A 573 14.11 -1.26 -1.57
N GLN A 574 13.58 -1.18 -0.35
CA GLN A 574 14.40 -1.21 0.86
C GLN A 574 15.22 -2.50 1.00
N ARG A 575 14.60 -3.66 0.77
CA ARG A 575 15.26 -4.97 0.79
C ARG A 575 16.40 -5.05 -0.22
N SER A 576 16.20 -4.57 -1.44
CA SER A 576 17.22 -4.59 -2.51
C SER A 576 18.45 -3.71 -2.20
N GLN A 577 18.28 -2.69 -1.36
CA GLN A 577 19.34 -1.80 -0.90
C GLN A 577 19.86 -2.14 0.52
N ASN A 578 19.42 -3.26 1.09
CA ASN A 578 19.67 -3.69 2.46
C ASN A 578 19.41 -2.59 3.51
N ILE A 579 18.26 -1.93 3.40
CA ILE A 579 17.80 -0.88 4.34
C ILE A 579 17.01 -1.54 5.50
N HIS A 580 17.36 -1.16 6.72
CA HIS A 580 16.79 -1.68 7.96
C HIS A 580 16.86 -0.66 9.12
N GLY A 581 16.28 -1.00 10.28
CA GLY A 581 16.14 -0.10 11.44
C GLY A 581 17.42 0.42 12.10
N ASP A 582 18.60 -0.03 11.66
CA ASP A 582 19.93 0.40 12.12
C ASP A 582 20.75 1.06 10.99
N SER A 583 20.18 1.34 9.81
CA SER A 583 20.95 1.80 8.62
C SER A 583 21.49 3.24 8.68
N GLY A 584 21.20 4.00 9.74
CA GLY A 584 21.58 5.41 9.86
C GLY A 584 20.81 6.39 8.97
N GLY A 585 20.74 7.65 9.41
CA GLY A 585 20.23 8.79 8.64
C GLY A 585 18.86 8.57 8.01
N LEU A 586 18.66 9.10 6.80
CA LEU A 586 17.38 9.01 6.09
C LEU A 586 16.95 7.57 5.82
N LYS A 587 17.89 6.64 5.59
CA LYS A 587 17.58 5.22 5.33
C LYS A 587 16.88 4.58 6.53
N GLN A 588 17.37 4.85 7.74
CA GLN A 588 16.75 4.42 8.98
C GLN A 588 15.41 5.12 9.23
N ALA A 589 15.32 6.43 8.99
CA ALA A 589 14.07 7.19 9.15
C ALA A 589 12.95 6.68 8.22
N VAL A 590 13.26 6.47 6.94
CA VAL A 590 12.35 5.85 5.96
C VAL A 590 11.88 4.48 6.43
N TRP A 591 12.79 3.65 6.95
CA TRP A 591 12.46 2.30 7.40
C TRP A 591 11.53 2.27 8.62
N TRP A 592 11.77 3.11 9.63
CA TRP A 592 10.89 3.17 10.81
C TRP A 592 9.53 3.77 10.48
N ALA A 593 9.47 4.78 9.61
CA ALA A 593 8.21 5.33 9.13
C ALA A 593 7.41 4.34 8.28
N TRP A 594 8.09 3.61 7.37
CA TRP A 594 7.49 2.51 6.61
C TRP A 594 6.99 1.37 7.51
N LEU A 595 7.75 0.98 8.54
CA LEU A 595 7.33 -0.09 9.45
C LEU A 595 6.06 0.30 10.23
N ARG A 596 5.90 1.57 10.63
CA ARG A 596 4.65 2.03 11.27
C ARG A 596 3.44 1.86 10.35
N GLN A 597 3.58 2.16 9.05
CA GLN A 597 2.55 1.93 8.04
C GLN A 597 2.21 0.44 7.91
N ASP A 598 3.24 -0.41 7.78
CA ASP A 598 3.05 -1.84 7.55
C ASP A 598 2.56 -2.61 8.78
N VAL A 599 2.90 -2.18 10.00
CA VAL A 599 2.36 -2.74 11.24
C VAL A 599 0.84 -2.58 11.30
N TRP A 600 0.33 -1.40 10.98
CA TRP A 600 -1.12 -1.14 10.95
C TRP A 600 -1.82 -1.94 9.85
N ALA A 601 -1.26 -1.94 8.63
CA ALA A 601 -1.77 -2.74 7.53
C ALA A 601 -1.84 -4.24 7.87
N SER A 602 -0.73 -4.79 8.38
CA SER A 602 -0.60 -6.20 8.72
C SER A 602 -1.59 -6.65 9.79
N PHE A 603 -1.82 -5.79 10.80
CA PHE A 603 -2.81 -6.00 11.84
C PHE A 603 -4.23 -6.12 11.26
N ARG A 604 -4.64 -5.17 10.40
CA ARG A 604 -5.97 -5.18 9.79
C ARG A 604 -6.18 -6.34 8.81
N GLU A 605 -5.13 -6.73 8.09
CA GLU A 605 -5.15 -7.81 7.09
C GLU A 605 -4.86 -9.21 7.68
N ARG A 606 -4.67 -9.33 9.01
CA ARG A 606 -4.27 -10.57 9.72
C ARG A 606 -3.05 -11.28 9.10
N ARG A 607 -2.13 -10.52 8.50
CA ARG A 607 -0.89 -11.04 7.91
C ARG A 607 0.33 -10.70 8.74
N ARG A 608 1.47 -11.26 8.36
CA ARG A 608 2.77 -10.89 8.91
C ARG A 608 3.21 -9.52 8.37
N ALA A 609 3.91 -8.76 9.20
CA ALA A 609 4.67 -7.60 8.78
C ALA A 609 5.79 -8.01 7.81
N LEU A 610 6.01 -7.20 6.77
CA LEU A 610 6.96 -7.40 5.69
C LEU A 610 8.40 -7.11 6.14
N SER A 611 8.82 -7.65 7.28
CA SER A 611 10.17 -7.45 7.81
C SER A 611 10.85 -8.78 8.11
N PHE A 612 12.01 -8.97 7.48
CA PHE A 612 12.95 -10.05 7.79
C PHE A 612 14.09 -9.59 8.71
N TRP A 613 14.12 -8.30 9.07
CA TRP A 613 15.16 -7.75 9.93
C TRP A 613 14.98 -8.23 11.36
N LYS A 614 16.09 -8.63 11.98
CA LYS A 614 16.20 -8.91 13.41
C LYS A 614 17.24 -7.96 13.97
N PRO A 615 16.93 -7.19 15.03
CA PRO A 615 17.92 -6.32 15.66
C PRO A 615 19.06 -7.15 16.25
N LEU A 616 20.30 -6.72 15.99
CA LEU A 616 21.49 -7.36 16.55
C LEU A 616 21.91 -6.72 17.88
N ARG A 617 21.56 -5.45 18.10
CA ARG A 617 21.82 -4.73 19.35
C ARG A 617 20.77 -5.07 20.43
N PRO A 618 21.18 -5.56 21.62
CA PRO A 618 20.30 -5.76 22.77
C PRO A 618 19.80 -4.42 23.31
N HIS A 619 18.72 -4.44 24.10
CA HIS A 619 18.08 -3.22 24.61
C HIS A 619 19.01 -2.37 25.50
N GLU A 620 19.87 -3.01 26.30
CA GLU A 620 20.89 -2.35 27.14
C GLU A 620 21.89 -1.49 26.35
N ALA A 621 22.07 -1.79 25.06
CA ALA A 621 23.00 -1.09 24.17
C ALA A 621 22.31 0.01 23.33
N LEU A 622 21.04 0.31 23.58
CA LEU A 622 20.26 1.33 22.91
C LEU A 622 20.13 2.59 23.77
N ASN A 623 20.12 3.76 23.15
CA ASN A 623 19.67 4.98 23.82
C ASN A 623 18.13 5.03 23.88
N GLN A 624 17.57 5.96 24.66
CA GLN A 624 16.12 6.03 24.90
C GLN A 624 15.29 6.36 23.63
N GLN A 625 15.85 7.07 22.64
CA GLN A 625 15.20 7.30 21.34
C GLN A 625 15.18 6.03 20.47
N GLU A 626 16.26 5.24 20.53
CA GLU A 626 16.33 3.93 19.88
C GLU A 626 15.39 2.91 20.55
N LEU A 627 15.23 2.96 21.87
CA LEU A 627 14.22 2.19 22.60
C LEU A 627 12.80 2.63 22.22
N ALA A 628 12.53 3.93 22.13
CA ALA A 628 11.25 4.45 21.67
C ALA A 628 10.91 3.93 20.25
N SER A 629 11.87 3.96 19.32
CA SER A 629 11.75 3.34 17.99
C SER A 629 11.51 1.83 18.07
N ARG A 630 12.24 1.13 18.95
CA ARG A 630 12.16 -0.34 19.13
C ARG A 630 10.77 -0.82 19.55
N SER A 631 9.95 0.02 20.21
CA SER A 631 8.55 -0.30 20.51
C SER A 631 7.76 -0.71 19.25
N VAL A 632 7.98 -0.05 18.10
CA VAL A 632 7.33 -0.35 16.81
C VAL A 632 7.72 -1.75 16.30
N TYR A 633 8.98 -2.15 16.48
CA TYR A 633 9.42 -3.50 16.12
C TYR A 633 8.77 -4.57 17.01
N LEU A 634 8.63 -4.31 18.31
CA LEU A 634 7.96 -5.22 19.24
C LEU A 634 6.47 -5.36 18.91
N LEU A 635 5.79 -4.26 18.55
CA LEU A 635 4.43 -4.30 18.02
C LEU A 635 4.35 -5.10 16.71
N ALA A 636 5.32 -4.96 15.80
CA ALA A 636 5.39 -5.81 14.60
C ALA A 636 5.53 -7.31 14.92
N GLN A 637 6.26 -7.67 15.98
CA GLN A 637 6.35 -9.07 16.44
C GLN A 637 5.04 -9.57 17.07
N ALA A 638 4.31 -8.71 17.79
CA ALA A 638 2.99 -9.03 18.31
C ALA A 638 1.97 -9.22 17.18
N VAL A 639 1.94 -8.32 16.19
CA VAL A 639 1.10 -8.44 14.98
C VAL A 639 1.42 -9.73 14.21
N ASN A 640 2.70 -10.08 14.03
CA ASN A 640 3.10 -11.35 13.42
C ASN A 640 2.47 -12.56 14.13
N TYR A 641 2.44 -12.57 15.46
CA TYR A 641 1.88 -13.66 16.27
C TYR A 641 0.34 -13.76 16.19
N CYS A 642 -0.32 -12.64 15.86
CA CYS A 642 -1.76 -12.55 15.60
C CYS A 642 -2.13 -12.82 14.13
N SER A 643 -1.17 -13.12 13.25
CA SER A 643 -1.47 -13.46 11.86
C SER A 643 -2.18 -14.80 11.73
N ASP A 644 -3.04 -14.93 10.71
CA ASP A 644 -3.76 -16.18 10.43
C ASP A 644 -2.78 -17.36 10.23
N GLU A 645 -1.63 -17.12 9.61
CA GLU A 645 -0.54 -18.11 9.43
C GLU A 645 -0.05 -18.69 10.78
N GLU A 646 0.27 -17.83 11.76
CA GLU A 646 0.74 -18.26 13.08
C GLU A 646 -0.42 -18.82 13.94
N ILE A 647 -1.66 -18.38 13.71
CA ILE A 647 -2.85 -18.92 14.37
C ILE A 647 -3.12 -20.36 13.88
N GLU A 648 -3.20 -20.60 12.56
CA GLU A 648 -3.40 -21.93 12.00
C GLU A 648 -2.24 -22.88 12.34
N ALA A 649 -0.98 -22.43 12.23
CA ALA A 649 0.17 -23.22 12.65
C ALA A 649 0.12 -23.59 14.15
N GLY A 650 -0.41 -22.68 14.98
CA GLY A 650 -0.60 -22.89 16.41
C GLY A 650 -1.71 -23.88 16.77
N LYS A 651 -2.73 -24.08 15.92
CA LYS A 651 -3.76 -25.11 16.13
C LYS A 651 -3.17 -26.53 16.07
N LEU A 652 -2.11 -26.72 15.29
CA LEU A 652 -1.39 -28.00 15.19
C LEU A 652 -0.44 -28.25 16.38
N ASN A 653 0.01 -27.20 17.06
CA ASN A 653 0.88 -27.31 18.24
C ASN A 653 0.61 -26.15 19.23
N LEU A 654 -0.38 -26.37 20.09
CA LEU A 654 -0.82 -25.38 21.08
C LEU A 654 0.29 -24.98 22.07
N GLN A 655 1.12 -25.94 22.48
CA GLN A 655 2.22 -25.70 23.41
C GLN A 655 3.25 -24.74 22.79
N ARG A 656 3.67 -24.97 21.54
CA ARG A 656 4.56 -24.07 20.80
C ARG A 656 3.97 -22.67 20.66
N ARG A 657 2.64 -22.53 20.49
CA ARG A 657 1.99 -21.22 20.44
C ARG A 657 2.05 -20.51 21.79
N VAL A 658 1.80 -21.20 22.91
CA VAL A 658 1.93 -20.63 24.26
C VAL A 658 3.37 -20.23 24.56
N GLU A 659 4.35 -21.10 24.31
CA GLU A 659 5.78 -20.80 24.45
C GLU A 659 6.20 -19.58 23.61
N ARG A 660 5.65 -19.43 22.40
CA ARG A 660 5.89 -18.25 21.56
C ARG A 660 5.26 -16.98 22.14
N GLY A 661 4.08 -17.08 22.75
CA GLY A 661 3.44 -15.99 23.49
C GLY A 661 4.28 -15.54 24.69
N GLU A 662 4.78 -16.48 25.50
CA GLU A 662 5.68 -16.18 26.63
C GLU A 662 6.96 -15.45 26.18
N GLN A 663 7.60 -15.94 25.10
CA GLN A 663 8.79 -15.29 24.54
C GLN A 663 8.54 -13.83 24.15
N LEU A 664 7.35 -13.51 23.62
CA LEU A 664 6.98 -12.15 23.25
C LEU A 664 6.68 -11.28 24.47
N LEU A 665 6.09 -11.84 25.53
CA LEU A 665 5.89 -11.13 26.80
C LEU A 665 7.24 -10.84 27.48
N GLU A 666 8.17 -11.79 27.54
CA GLU A 666 9.54 -11.55 28.05
C GLU A 666 10.28 -10.51 27.18
N MET A 667 10.15 -10.54 25.85
CA MET A 667 10.74 -9.51 24.98
C MET A 667 10.18 -8.10 25.26
N LEU A 668 8.90 -8.00 25.60
CA LEU A 668 8.24 -6.74 25.97
C LEU A 668 8.66 -6.29 27.37
N GLU A 669 8.83 -7.21 28.32
CA GLU A 669 9.30 -6.90 29.67
C GLU A 669 10.79 -6.54 29.70
N ASP A 670 11.61 -7.21 28.89
CA ASP A 670 13.01 -6.87 28.70
C ASP A 670 13.20 -5.45 28.18
N TRP A 671 12.39 -5.04 27.19
CA TRP A 671 12.37 -3.64 26.75
C TRP A 671 12.00 -2.68 27.89
N SER A 672 10.98 -3.01 28.69
CA SER A 672 10.59 -2.20 29.86
C SER A 672 11.68 -2.10 30.94
N ARG A 673 12.52 -3.14 31.12
CA ARG A 673 13.66 -3.11 32.06
C ARG A 673 14.76 -2.13 31.68
N ASN A 674 14.82 -1.68 30.42
CA ASN A 674 15.88 -0.83 29.88
C ASN A 674 15.47 0.64 29.72
N LEU A 675 14.25 1.00 30.13
CA LEU A 675 13.76 2.38 30.06
C LEU A 675 14.46 3.26 31.12
N GLY A 676 14.90 4.43 30.69
CA GLY A 676 15.56 5.44 31.52
C GLY A 676 14.62 6.55 31.99
N ASP A 677 15.20 7.57 32.61
CA ASP A 677 14.47 8.67 33.26
C ASP A 677 13.49 9.40 32.31
N GLU A 678 13.75 9.43 31.00
CA GLU A 678 12.84 10.02 30.02
C GLU A 678 11.48 9.31 29.88
N PHE A 679 11.35 8.08 30.38
CA PHE A 679 10.10 7.33 30.49
C PHE A 679 9.48 7.44 31.90
N THR A 680 9.94 8.38 32.74
CA THR A 680 9.34 8.63 34.06
C THR A 680 8.03 9.40 33.91
N LEU A 681 7.00 8.94 34.61
CA LEU A 681 5.71 9.63 34.72
C LEU A 681 5.88 10.98 35.42
N LEU A 682 5.38 12.05 34.80
CA LEU A 682 5.42 13.41 35.32
C LEU A 682 4.09 13.80 36.01
N PRO A 683 4.11 14.74 36.97
CA PRO A 683 2.89 15.17 37.66
C PRO A 683 1.89 15.83 36.70
N ALA A 684 0.78 15.16 36.43
CA ALA A 684 -0.33 15.67 35.63
C ALA A 684 -1.44 16.26 36.51
N LEU A 685 -2.08 17.33 36.05
CA LEU A 685 -3.34 17.82 36.61
C LEU A 685 -4.51 17.23 35.82
N GLN A 686 -5.56 16.80 36.53
CA GLN A 686 -6.84 16.52 35.87
C GLN A 686 -7.51 17.85 35.49
N SER A 687 -7.82 18.03 34.21
CA SER A 687 -8.59 19.17 33.70
C SER A 687 -10.08 18.96 34.03
N HIS A 688 -10.58 19.68 35.04
CA HIS A 688 -12.03 19.68 35.39
C HIS A 688 -12.95 20.28 34.30
N GLU A 689 -12.41 20.64 33.13
CA GLU A 689 -13.18 21.11 31.96
C GLU A 689 -13.49 19.96 30.97
N ASP A 690 -12.83 18.80 31.08
CA ASP A 690 -13.10 17.61 30.27
C ASP A 690 -14.24 16.74 30.87
N VAL A 691 -15.48 17.17 30.65
CA VAL A 691 -16.76 16.69 31.27
C VAL A 691 -17.04 15.16 31.23
N ASN A 692 -16.19 14.35 30.61
CA ASN A 692 -16.33 12.87 30.53
C ASN A 692 -15.06 12.08 30.91
N ILE A 693 -13.99 12.71 31.40
CA ILE A 693 -12.67 12.06 31.62
C ILE A 693 -12.34 11.88 33.13
N ASP A 694 -13.20 12.33 34.04
CA ASP A 694 -12.96 12.35 35.51
C ASP A 694 -12.52 11.02 36.15
N ASP A 695 -12.94 9.87 35.61
CA ASP A 695 -12.58 8.53 36.11
C ASP A 695 -11.23 7.99 35.58
N ILE A 696 -10.47 8.78 34.82
CA ILE A 696 -9.18 8.40 34.22
C ILE A 696 -8.02 9.10 34.91
N GLU A 697 -6.97 8.32 35.19
CA GLU A 697 -5.68 8.81 35.66
C GLU A 697 -4.86 9.34 34.46
N PRO A 698 -4.55 10.64 34.38
CA PRO A 698 -3.75 11.21 33.29
C PRO A 698 -2.28 10.81 33.45
N LEU A 699 -1.69 10.24 32.39
CA LEU A 699 -0.32 9.71 32.41
C LEU A 699 0.62 10.54 31.53
N TRP A 700 1.12 11.64 32.08
CA TRP A 700 1.93 12.60 31.33
C TRP A 700 3.41 12.20 31.23
N TYR A 701 3.91 12.12 30.01
CA TYR A 701 5.33 11.91 29.69
C TYR A 701 5.84 13.05 28.81
N HIS A 702 7.06 13.53 29.07
CA HIS A 702 7.67 14.59 28.28
C HIS A 702 9.13 14.27 27.91
N PRO A 703 9.52 14.36 26.62
CA PRO A 703 8.68 14.66 25.45
C PRO A 703 7.60 13.59 25.14
N PRO A 704 6.45 13.97 24.55
CA PRO A 704 5.26 13.10 24.41
C PRO A 704 5.49 11.77 23.67
N GLN A 705 6.47 11.76 22.75
CA GLN A 705 6.90 10.56 22.02
C GLN A 705 7.21 9.36 22.93
N TYR A 706 7.75 9.57 24.14
CA TYR A 706 8.04 8.48 25.07
C TYR A 706 6.76 7.85 25.64
N GLY A 707 5.72 8.67 25.86
CA GLY A 707 4.36 8.19 26.12
C GLY A 707 3.81 7.37 24.95
N VAL A 708 3.93 7.85 23.71
CA VAL A 708 3.49 7.11 22.52
C VAL A 708 4.18 5.74 22.40
N ALA A 709 5.47 5.64 22.73
CA ALA A 709 6.17 4.36 22.77
C ALA A 709 5.62 3.39 23.83
N LEU A 710 5.15 3.90 24.98
CA LEU A 710 4.44 3.11 26.00
C LEU A 710 3.03 2.69 25.56
N GLN A 711 2.31 3.52 24.79
CA GLN A 711 1.05 3.13 24.17
C GLN A 711 1.27 1.97 23.18
N ILE A 712 2.28 2.08 22.31
CA ILE A 712 2.68 1.05 21.33
C ILE A 712 3.07 -0.26 22.03
N HIS A 713 3.83 -0.19 23.12
CA HIS A 713 4.19 -1.35 23.95
C HIS A 713 2.95 -2.00 24.60
N SER A 714 2.04 -1.21 25.15
CA SER A 714 0.80 -1.70 25.76
C SER A 714 -0.13 -2.33 24.71
N PHE A 715 -0.19 -1.78 23.50
CA PHE A 715 -0.93 -2.38 22.39
C PHE A 715 -0.29 -3.72 21.96
N ALA A 716 1.04 -3.80 21.90
CA ALA A 716 1.74 -5.06 21.65
C ALA A 716 1.44 -6.12 22.74
N LYS A 717 1.41 -5.73 24.02
CA LYS A 717 0.98 -6.60 25.12
C LYS A 717 -0.47 -7.07 24.96
N ILE A 718 -1.40 -6.17 24.65
CA ILE A 718 -2.82 -6.51 24.37
C ILE A 718 -2.93 -7.57 23.28
N LEU A 719 -2.26 -7.37 22.13
CA LEU A 719 -2.29 -8.31 21.02
C LEU A 719 -1.83 -9.72 21.42
N VAL A 720 -0.70 -9.82 22.13
CA VAL A 720 -0.17 -11.12 22.60
C VAL A 720 -1.11 -11.76 23.63
N LEU A 721 -1.62 -10.99 24.60
CA LEU A 721 -2.50 -11.48 25.67
C LEU A 721 -3.84 -12.00 25.12
N LEU A 722 -4.45 -11.30 24.15
CA LEU A 722 -5.70 -11.73 23.51
C LEU A 722 -5.54 -13.02 22.68
N HIS A 723 -4.37 -13.22 22.06
CA HIS A 723 -4.13 -14.32 21.10
C HIS A 723 -3.30 -15.49 21.68
N ARG A 724 -2.92 -15.43 22.96
CA ARG A 724 -2.24 -16.50 23.69
C ARG A 724 -3.25 -17.44 24.35
N PRO A 725 -3.24 -18.75 24.02
CA PRO A 725 -4.09 -19.73 24.68
C PRO A 725 -3.86 -19.74 26.21
N SER A 726 -4.94 -19.75 26.99
CA SER A 726 -4.89 -19.92 28.44
C SER A 726 -4.97 -21.41 28.80
N ILE A 727 -4.09 -21.88 29.69
CA ILE A 727 -4.00 -23.29 30.11
C ILE A 727 -4.24 -23.46 31.62
N GLY A 728 -3.93 -22.44 32.42
CA GLY A 728 -4.04 -22.40 33.89
C GLY A 728 -5.42 -22.03 34.46
N GLY A 729 -6.48 -22.10 33.64
CA GLY A 729 -7.87 -21.90 34.07
C GLY A 729 -8.18 -20.50 34.62
N TYR A 730 -9.16 -20.41 35.52
CA TYR A 730 -9.73 -19.13 35.98
C TYR A 730 -8.71 -18.14 36.58
N LYS A 731 -7.68 -18.62 37.29
CA LYS A 731 -6.67 -17.74 37.90
C LYS A 731 -5.81 -17.05 36.86
N GLU A 732 -5.38 -17.79 35.83
CA GLU A 732 -4.62 -17.23 34.71
C GLU A 732 -5.51 -16.27 33.89
N PHE A 733 -6.75 -16.66 33.63
CA PHE A 733 -7.72 -15.79 32.95
C PHE A 733 -7.92 -14.46 33.70
N ALA A 734 -8.13 -14.50 35.02
CA ALA A 734 -8.29 -13.28 35.82
C ALA A 734 -7.02 -12.41 35.85
N ALA A 735 -5.83 -13.02 35.86
CA ALA A 735 -4.57 -12.29 35.73
C ALA A 735 -4.42 -11.63 34.34
N CYS A 736 -4.77 -12.35 33.27
CA CYS A 736 -4.78 -11.82 31.90
C CYS A 736 -5.75 -10.65 31.76
N GLN A 737 -6.99 -10.77 32.27
CA GLN A 737 -7.96 -9.67 32.29
C GLN A 737 -7.45 -8.44 33.04
N LYS A 738 -6.74 -8.63 34.16
CA LYS A 738 -6.08 -7.51 34.86
C LYS A 738 -5.01 -6.86 33.98
N LEU A 739 -4.11 -7.64 33.38
CA LEU A 739 -3.06 -7.10 32.51
C LEU A 739 -3.61 -6.35 31.29
N LEU A 740 -4.71 -6.84 30.70
CA LEU A 740 -5.42 -6.14 29.62
C LEU A 740 -5.98 -4.79 30.13
N ALA A 741 -6.63 -4.78 31.30
CA ALA A 741 -7.15 -3.54 31.90
C ALA A 741 -6.04 -2.54 32.23
N ASP A 742 -4.90 -3.01 32.76
CA ASP A 742 -3.72 -2.19 33.04
C ASP A 742 -3.18 -1.56 31.74
N CYS A 743 -3.07 -2.34 30.64
CA CYS A 743 -2.64 -1.85 29.32
C CYS A 743 -3.61 -0.82 28.72
N VAL A 744 -4.93 -1.03 28.87
CA VAL A 744 -5.96 -0.06 28.44
C VAL A 744 -5.80 1.26 29.20
N SER A 745 -5.63 1.20 30.53
CA SER A 745 -5.42 2.39 31.35
C SER A 745 -4.17 3.16 30.95
N VAL A 746 -3.06 2.47 30.61
CA VAL A 746 -1.85 3.11 30.09
C VAL A 746 -2.13 3.84 28.76
N ILE A 747 -2.80 3.18 27.81
CA ILE A 747 -3.07 3.77 26.48
C ILE A 747 -3.96 5.01 26.59
N VAL A 748 -5.05 4.91 27.36
CA VAL A 748 -6.04 5.98 27.55
C VAL A 748 -5.46 7.13 28.38
N GLY A 749 -4.82 6.84 29.51
CA GLY A 749 -4.21 7.85 30.38
C GLY A 749 -3.13 8.68 29.67
N ILE A 750 -2.34 8.06 28.78
CA ILE A 750 -1.38 8.80 27.96
C ILE A 750 -2.09 9.66 26.92
N ALA A 751 -3.08 9.11 26.20
CA ALA A 751 -3.80 9.82 25.14
C ALA A 751 -4.46 11.12 25.62
N VAL A 752 -4.98 11.15 26.86
CA VAL A 752 -5.54 12.35 27.52
C VAL A 752 -4.50 13.47 27.67
N THR A 753 -3.22 13.14 27.82
CA THR A 753 -2.13 14.11 28.07
C THR A 753 -1.31 14.48 26.83
N LEU A 754 -1.63 13.90 25.67
CA LEU A 754 -0.96 14.25 24.42
C LEU A 754 -1.34 15.69 24.02
N PRO A 755 -0.37 16.53 23.63
CA PRO A 755 -0.65 17.91 23.23
C PRO A 755 -1.53 17.96 21.97
N ASP A 756 -2.06 19.14 21.66
CA ASP A 756 -2.76 19.46 20.40
C ASP A 756 -1.82 19.50 19.17
N GLU A 757 -0.89 18.55 19.08
CA GLU A 757 0.02 18.34 17.96
C GLU A 757 -0.37 17.08 17.17
N GLU A 758 -0.44 17.20 15.85
CA GLU A 758 -0.80 16.08 14.96
C GLU A 758 0.22 14.92 15.01
N GLN A 759 1.50 15.22 15.32
CA GLN A 759 2.65 14.30 15.27
C GLN A 759 2.39 12.94 15.97
N TYR A 760 1.68 12.95 17.10
CA TYR A 760 1.49 11.78 17.96
C TYR A 760 0.16 11.06 17.69
N CYS A 761 -0.81 11.77 17.10
CA CYS A 761 -2.22 11.37 17.07
C CYS A 761 -2.42 10.04 16.35
N LEU A 762 -1.71 9.78 15.25
CA LEU A 762 -1.92 8.59 14.42
C LEU A 762 -1.52 7.29 15.11
N MET A 763 -0.37 7.25 15.79
CA MET A 763 0.01 6.07 16.56
C MET A 763 -0.83 5.93 17.83
N SER A 764 -1.22 7.04 18.47
CA SER A 764 -2.13 7.03 19.62
C SER A 764 -3.50 6.45 19.22
N GLU A 765 -4.06 6.87 18.08
CA GLU A 765 -5.34 6.39 17.55
C GLU A 765 -5.32 4.87 17.28
N MET A 766 -4.26 4.35 16.67
CA MET A 766 -4.08 2.91 16.45
C MET A 766 -4.03 2.14 17.79
N CYS A 767 -3.34 2.68 18.80
CA CYS A 767 -3.29 2.08 20.13
C CYS A 767 -4.65 2.16 20.86
N LEU A 768 -5.36 3.28 20.73
CA LEU A 768 -6.71 3.48 21.27
C LEU A 768 -7.71 2.50 20.64
N PHE A 769 -7.63 2.25 19.34
CA PHE A 769 -8.42 1.21 18.68
C PHE A 769 -8.12 -0.18 19.28
N GLY A 770 -6.84 -0.52 19.47
CA GLY A 770 -6.41 -1.76 20.12
C GLY A 770 -6.90 -1.90 21.58
N ALA A 771 -6.86 -0.82 22.35
CA ALA A 771 -7.45 -0.75 23.69
C ALA A 771 -8.98 -0.90 23.65
N GLY A 772 -9.62 -0.33 22.64
CA GLY A 772 -11.04 -0.42 22.34
C GLY A 772 -11.56 -1.86 22.26
N LEU A 773 -10.78 -2.76 21.64
CA LEU A 773 -11.12 -4.19 21.54
C LEU A 773 -11.25 -4.89 22.91
N CYS A 774 -10.69 -4.31 23.98
CA CYS A 774 -10.72 -4.87 25.34
C CYS A 774 -11.84 -4.30 26.23
N VAL A 775 -12.53 -3.23 25.83
CA VAL A 775 -13.52 -2.52 26.68
C VAL A 775 -14.98 -2.79 26.31
N ALA A 776 -15.26 -3.87 25.58
CA ALA A 776 -16.60 -4.22 25.09
C ALA A 776 -17.69 -4.35 26.19
N GLY A 777 -17.30 -4.51 27.46
CA GLY A 777 -18.22 -4.55 28.62
C GLY A 777 -18.18 -3.32 29.55
N ASP A 778 -17.49 -2.24 29.20
CA ASP A 778 -17.34 -1.03 30.02
C ASP A 778 -17.78 0.21 29.22
N GLU A 779 -19.07 0.54 29.29
CA GLU A 779 -19.68 1.65 28.53
C GLU A 779 -19.04 3.01 28.79
N LYS A 780 -18.50 3.26 30.01
CA LYS A 780 -17.77 4.50 30.29
C LYS A 780 -16.47 4.54 29.49
N LYS A 781 -15.68 3.46 29.52
CA LYS A 781 -14.42 3.40 28.77
C LYS A 781 -14.64 3.37 27.26
N LYS A 782 -15.74 2.78 26.78
CA LYS A 782 -16.13 2.87 25.36
C LYS A 782 -16.21 4.31 24.91
N GLU A 783 -17.04 5.14 25.56
CA GLU A 783 -17.22 6.53 25.14
C GLU A 783 -15.93 7.35 25.22
N VAL A 784 -15.08 7.14 26.23
CA VAL A 784 -13.79 7.85 26.29
C VAL A 784 -12.82 7.39 25.19
N VAL A 785 -12.74 6.08 24.89
CA VAL A 785 -11.91 5.60 23.76
C VAL A 785 -12.42 6.17 22.43
N LEU A 786 -13.74 6.19 22.20
CA LEU A 786 -14.34 6.80 21.01
C LEU A 786 -14.00 8.30 20.91
N GLU A 787 -14.13 9.04 22.01
CA GLU A 787 -13.84 10.47 22.08
C GLU A 787 -12.36 10.78 21.82
N LEU A 788 -11.44 10.03 22.43
CA LEU A 788 -10.00 10.20 22.19
C LEU A 788 -9.59 9.83 20.76
N ILE A 789 -10.25 8.84 20.14
CA ILE A 789 -10.10 8.55 18.71
C ILE A 789 -10.59 9.74 17.88
N ARG A 790 -11.81 10.26 18.12
CA ARG A 790 -12.34 11.45 17.40
C ARG A 790 -11.38 12.63 17.51
N ARG A 791 -10.88 12.96 18.71
CA ARG A 791 -9.88 14.02 18.93
C ARG A 791 -8.60 13.82 18.08
N CYS A 792 -8.13 12.58 17.92
CA CYS A 792 -6.98 12.28 17.03
C CYS A 792 -7.33 12.46 15.55
N GLN A 793 -8.55 12.05 15.13
CA GLN A 793 -9.03 12.16 13.76
C GLN A 793 -9.30 13.62 13.35
N ASP A 794 -9.90 14.42 14.22
CA ASP A 794 -10.19 15.84 13.97
C ASP A 794 -8.90 16.67 13.81
N ARG A 795 -7.82 16.28 14.52
CA ARG A 795 -6.50 16.91 14.39
C ARG A 795 -5.81 16.52 13.07
N THR A 796 -5.88 15.25 12.66
CA THR A 796 -5.07 14.69 11.55
C THR A 796 -5.81 14.57 10.21
N ASN A 797 -7.13 14.73 10.21
CA ASN A 797 -8.01 14.51 9.07
C ASN A 797 -7.87 13.11 8.43
N TRP A 798 -7.38 12.13 9.19
CA TRP A 798 -7.15 10.73 8.80
C TRP A 798 -7.64 9.81 9.94
N PRO A 799 -8.13 8.59 9.67
CA PRO A 799 -8.64 8.05 8.39
C PRO A 799 -9.98 8.60 7.95
N GLY A 800 -10.18 8.66 6.62
CA GLY A 800 -11.44 9.08 5.97
C GLY A 800 -12.65 8.15 6.22
N VAL A 801 -12.42 7.01 6.88
CA VAL A 801 -13.45 6.18 7.53
C VAL A 801 -13.12 6.16 9.02
N SER A 802 -14.03 6.61 9.88
CA SER A 802 -13.75 6.75 11.30
C SER A 802 -13.50 5.40 12.00
N LEU A 803 -12.36 5.26 12.67
CA LEU A 803 -12.04 4.10 13.51
C LEU A 803 -12.96 4.01 14.72
N ALA A 804 -13.51 5.13 15.20
CA ALA A 804 -14.54 5.15 16.24
C ALA A 804 -15.86 4.53 15.75
N GLU A 805 -16.18 4.65 14.46
CA GLU A 805 -17.36 4.03 13.84
C GLU A 805 -17.14 2.55 13.48
N GLU A 806 -15.89 2.18 13.17
CA GLU A 806 -15.49 0.78 13.00
C GLU A 806 -15.52 0.05 14.35
N LEU A 807 -14.94 0.63 15.40
CA LEU A 807 -14.89 0.07 16.74
C LEU A 807 -16.28 -0.12 17.37
N ARG A 808 -17.23 0.82 17.14
CA ARG A 808 -18.63 0.62 17.54
C ARG A 808 -19.24 -0.62 16.87
N ARG A 809 -19.02 -0.80 15.57
CA ARG A 809 -19.46 -1.99 14.83
C ARG A 809 -18.76 -3.29 15.26
N GLU A 810 -17.56 -3.22 15.85
CA GLU A 810 -16.94 -4.39 16.51
C GLU A 810 -17.64 -4.76 17.82
N TRP A 811 -18.10 -3.79 18.61
CA TRP A 811 -18.82 -4.03 19.87
C TRP A 811 -20.29 -4.46 19.69
N GLU A 812 -20.86 -4.32 18.49
CA GLU A 812 -22.22 -4.75 18.14
C GLU A 812 -22.32 -6.25 17.77
N LYS A 813 -21.19 -6.95 17.65
CA LYS A 813 -21.09 -8.38 17.29
C LYS A 813 -21.10 -9.31 18.51
#